data_AF-A0A8N4EZ24-F1
#
_entry.id   AF-A0A8N4EZ24-F1
#
_cell.length_a   1.000
_cell.length_b   1.000
_cell.length_c   1.000
_cell.angle_alpha   90.00
_cell.angle_beta   90.00
_cell.angle_gamma   90.00
#
_symmetry.space_group_name_H-M   'P 1'
#
loop_
_entity.id
_entity.type
_entity.pdbx_description
1 polymer ?
#
loop_
_entity_poly.entity_id
_entity_poly.type
_entity_poly.pdbx_seq_one_letter_code
_entity_poly.pdbx_strand_id
1 'polypeptide(L)'
;MKAHPEYILSFLELLTVLPQEAFSHKIAARPERRRQFEKELISSAEVALGLLTACLGFDELKEQVLEAFSSWLRLSRGISATVLASHPLVHAALSCLNSERHLEAAVNVISELIHHTVSVSSGGLPAQMPLIHVLVPRVMSLKDQLRDSSKDEEDVKAIARLFADMGDSYVELIATGSDESMLIIQALLEVASHPEYDISSMTYNFWHILQDNLTRRDSYSSYGSEAEAERSRRLHVFHSPFEMLVSLVSFRVEYPHDYEDLSEEDHRDFKHTRYAVSDILIDATAVLGGEPTLKILFMKLVQAVRNCSDGENCKWQPVEAALFCIQAIANSVSNQEAEILPQVMTLLPKLPPQPQLLQTVCSTIGAYSKWIDAAPVELSILPPVVDVLTRGMSASEDSAAAAALAFKYICEDCSKKFCGSLDGLFHIYHIAISGEGGYKVSSDDSMHLVEALSVVITEVPPEHAKRALELLCLPAINPLQEITNQGGVSLQQVPARQLTIHIDRLACIFRNVNLPEIVADAIQRFWAVFKAIFDHRAWDMRTMESLCSACKYAVRTCKRYMGITIGAMLEEVQTLYQQHNQPCFLYLSSEVIKIFGSDPSCASYLRSLIEALFSHTTRLLKSIEEFTARPDIADDCYLLASRCIRYCPDLFVPSSIFPSLIDCSMIGITIQHRDACKSILTFLSDVFDLANCSAGEKYQSIINGVILPRGASLTRILIASLTGALPSSRLEEVTYVLLTLTRTYGDKVLLWAKESISLIPPTAITEAECSSFLKALSDAASGSDTAALTDTLEELSDVCRRNRTVQDIVQGALRPLDLNFTAVS
;
A
#
# COMPACT_ATOMS: atom_id res chain seq x y z
N MET A 1 -34.06 -29.29 31.15
CA MET A 1 -32.63 -29.66 31.31
C MET A 1 -32.48 -31.05 31.95
N LYS A 2 -32.80 -31.26 33.24
CA LYS A 2 -32.63 -32.59 33.88
C LYS A 2 -33.52 -33.71 33.33
N ALA A 3 -34.64 -33.38 32.67
CA ALA A 3 -35.57 -34.35 32.10
C ALA A 3 -35.13 -34.91 30.73
N HIS A 4 -34.30 -34.16 29.99
CA HIS A 4 -33.85 -34.49 28.63
C HIS A 4 -32.42 -33.97 28.39
N PRO A 5 -31.39 -34.61 28.99
CA PRO A 5 -29.99 -34.22 28.82
C PRO A 5 -29.50 -34.33 27.36
N GLU A 6 -30.12 -35.20 26.56
CA GLU A 6 -29.78 -35.46 25.17
C GLU A 6 -29.92 -34.24 24.25
N TYR A 7 -30.79 -33.28 24.58
CA TYR A 7 -31.00 -32.08 23.78
C TYR A 7 -30.14 -30.88 24.19
N ILE A 8 -29.39 -30.99 25.30
CA ILE A 8 -28.63 -29.86 25.84
C ILE A 8 -27.50 -29.46 24.88
N LEU A 9 -26.83 -30.43 24.24
CA LEU A 9 -25.75 -30.14 23.29
C LEU A 9 -26.26 -29.36 22.07
N SER A 10 -27.34 -29.80 21.44
CA SER A 10 -27.94 -29.08 20.31
C SER A 10 -28.49 -27.71 20.70
N PHE A 11 -28.94 -27.56 21.94
CA PHE A 11 -29.39 -26.28 22.47
C PHE A 11 -28.23 -25.30 22.70
N LEU A 12 -27.10 -25.77 23.23
CA LEU A 12 -25.89 -24.96 23.38
C LEU A 12 -25.35 -24.52 22.02
N GLU A 13 -25.34 -25.40 21.02
CA GLU A 13 -24.95 -25.07 19.65
C GLU A 13 -25.80 -23.92 19.08
N LEU A 14 -27.12 -23.98 19.28
CA LEU A 14 -28.01 -22.89 18.87
C LEU A 14 -27.69 -21.58 19.60
N LEU A 15 -27.42 -21.64 20.91
CA LEU A 15 -27.02 -20.47 21.69
C LEU A 15 -25.67 -19.91 21.24
N THR A 16 -24.74 -20.73 20.73
CA THR A 16 -23.46 -20.28 20.19
C THR A 16 -23.62 -19.58 18.84
N VAL A 17 -24.41 -20.15 17.93
CA VAL A 17 -24.53 -19.64 16.54
C VAL A 17 -25.43 -18.40 16.43
N LEU A 18 -26.46 -18.26 17.28
CA LEU A 18 -27.37 -17.10 17.25
C LEU A 18 -26.66 -15.73 17.28
N PRO A 19 -25.75 -15.44 18.24
CA PRO A 19 -25.01 -14.18 18.24
C PRO A 19 -24.01 -14.06 17.08
N GLN A 20 -23.50 -15.18 16.54
CA GLN A 20 -22.60 -15.16 15.38
C GLN A 20 -23.32 -14.73 14.10
N GLU A 21 -24.58 -15.17 13.91
CA GLU A 21 -25.40 -14.78 12.76
C GLU A 21 -25.83 -13.31 12.78
N ALA A 22 -25.73 -12.62 13.92
CA ALA A 22 -25.97 -11.17 13.97
C ALA A 22 -25.02 -10.38 13.07
N PHE A 23 -23.79 -10.87 12.90
CA PHE A 23 -22.74 -10.26 12.07
C PHE A 23 -22.63 -10.91 10.67
N SER A 24 -23.51 -11.85 10.35
CA SER A 24 -23.51 -12.58 9.08
C SER A 24 -24.21 -11.78 7.97
N HIS A 25 -23.44 -11.40 6.94
CA HIS A 25 -23.98 -10.75 5.74
C HIS A 25 -24.56 -11.73 4.72
N LYS A 26 -24.50 -13.05 4.97
CA LYS A 26 -25.05 -14.09 4.08
C LYS A 26 -26.57 -13.99 3.95
N ILE A 27 -27.25 -13.54 5.00
CA ILE A 27 -28.69 -13.32 4.99
C ILE A 27 -28.98 -11.96 4.34
N ALA A 28 -29.72 -11.98 3.24
CA ALA A 28 -30.15 -10.81 2.47
C ALA A 28 -31.24 -9.98 3.17
N ALA A 29 -30.98 -9.53 4.39
CA ALA A 29 -31.83 -8.62 5.14
C ALA A 29 -31.49 -7.15 4.81
N ARG A 30 -32.48 -6.26 4.92
CA ARG A 30 -32.25 -4.81 4.81
C ARG A 30 -31.37 -4.33 5.98
N PRO A 31 -30.54 -3.29 5.80
CA PRO A 31 -29.69 -2.75 6.87
C PRO A 31 -30.47 -2.44 8.16
N GLU A 32 -31.66 -1.84 8.04
CA GLU A 32 -32.53 -1.56 9.19
C GLU A 32 -32.94 -2.84 9.97
N ARG A 33 -33.30 -3.92 9.26
CA ARG A 33 -33.68 -5.18 9.92
C ARG A 33 -32.48 -5.84 10.61
N ARG A 34 -31.27 -5.71 10.05
CA ARG A 34 -30.03 -6.20 10.71
C ARG A 34 -29.78 -5.45 12.01
N ARG A 35 -29.81 -4.12 11.98
CA ARG A 35 -29.70 -3.27 13.19
C ARG A 35 -30.79 -3.60 14.22
N GLN A 36 -32.01 -3.91 13.77
CA GLN A 36 -33.10 -4.32 14.66
C GLN A 36 -32.85 -5.71 15.28
N PHE A 37 -32.41 -6.69 14.48
CA PHE A 37 -32.12 -8.04 14.94
C PHE A 37 -30.97 -8.05 15.97
N GLU A 38 -29.93 -7.27 15.72
CA GLU A 38 -28.83 -7.05 16.67
C GLU A 38 -29.35 -6.51 18.02
N LYS A 39 -30.21 -5.48 17.99
CA LYS A 39 -30.85 -4.93 19.20
C LYS A 39 -31.73 -5.97 19.92
N GLU A 40 -32.50 -6.78 19.18
CA GLU A 40 -33.33 -7.86 19.73
C GLU A 40 -32.47 -8.91 20.46
N LEU A 41 -31.35 -9.33 19.85
CA LEU A 41 -30.44 -10.29 20.48
C LEU A 41 -29.71 -9.71 21.69
N ILE A 42 -29.22 -8.46 21.61
CA ILE A 42 -28.59 -7.77 22.76
C ILE A 42 -29.57 -7.71 23.94
N SER A 43 -30.86 -7.43 23.69
CA SER A 43 -31.88 -7.40 24.74
C SER A 43 -32.15 -8.77 25.40
N SER A 44 -31.77 -9.87 24.72
CA SER A 44 -31.94 -11.24 25.20
C SER A 44 -30.68 -11.80 25.90
N ALA A 45 -29.59 -11.03 25.99
CA ALA A 45 -28.31 -11.49 26.51
C ALA A 45 -28.39 -12.00 27.96
N GLU A 46 -29.10 -11.30 28.85
CA GLU A 46 -29.25 -11.72 30.25
C GLU A 46 -29.93 -13.09 30.38
N VAL A 47 -30.91 -13.38 29.52
CA VAL A 47 -31.61 -14.67 29.48
C VAL A 47 -30.65 -15.76 29.01
N ALA A 48 -29.87 -15.50 27.97
CA ALA A 48 -28.86 -16.43 27.47
C ALA A 48 -27.81 -16.75 28.53
N LEU A 49 -27.27 -15.74 29.23
CA LEU A 49 -26.30 -15.93 30.31
C LEU A 49 -26.88 -16.72 31.49
N GLY A 50 -28.15 -16.51 31.84
CA GLY A 50 -28.85 -17.30 32.85
C GLY A 50 -28.96 -18.78 32.45
N LEU A 51 -29.27 -19.06 31.18
CA LEU A 51 -29.33 -20.41 30.64
C LEU A 51 -27.97 -21.10 30.62
N LEU A 52 -26.91 -20.39 30.20
CA LEU A 52 -25.54 -20.90 30.22
C LEU A 52 -25.08 -21.21 31.65
N THR A 53 -25.44 -20.36 32.61
CA THR A 53 -25.14 -20.59 34.04
C THR A 53 -25.81 -21.87 34.56
N ALA A 54 -27.04 -22.16 34.12
CA ALA A 54 -27.71 -23.42 34.47
C ALA A 54 -27.04 -24.65 33.82
N CYS A 55 -26.41 -24.48 32.66
CA CYS A 55 -25.66 -25.52 31.96
C CYS A 55 -24.31 -25.84 32.61
N LEU A 56 -23.71 -24.91 33.38
CA LEU A 56 -22.45 -25.16 34.11
C LEU A 56 -22.53 -26.34 35.10
N GLY A 57 -23.73 -26.74 35.52
CA GLY A 57 -23.92 -27.90 36.40
C GLY A 57 -23.59 -29.25 35.76
N PHE A 58 -23.30 -29.28 34.44
CA PHE A 58 -22.89 -30.47 33.70
C PHE A 58 -21.39 -30.36 33.33
N ASP A 59 -20.52 -31.00 34.11
CA ASP A 59 -19.05 -30.88 33.94
C ASP A 59 -18.56 -31.29 32.53
N GLU A 60 -19.23 -32.25 31.89
CA GLU A 60 -18.89 -32.73 30.54
C GLU A 60 -19.15 -31.70 29.42
N LEU A 61 -19.98 -30.69 29.69
CA LEU A 61 -20.41 -29.68 28.71
C LEU A 61 -19.76 -28.31 28.95
N LYS A 62 -18.77 -28.22 29.86
CA LYS A 62 -18.14 -26.95 30.24
C LYS A 62 -17.53 -26.22 29.06
N GLU A 63 -16.88 -26.95 28.15
CA GLU A 63 -16.26 -26.39 26.95
C GLU A 63 -17.29 -25.66 26.07
N GLN A 64 -18.40 -26.33 25.72
CA GLN A 64 -19.47 -25.76 24.89
C GLN A 64 -20.18 -24.59 25.59
N VAL A 65 -20.29 -24.63 26.93
CA VAL A 65 -20.83 -23.50 27.71
C VAL A 65 -19.91 -22.28 27.63
N LEU A 66 -18.58 -22.47 27.69
CA LEU A 66 -17.60 -21.39 27.57
C LEU A 66 -17.57 -20.81 26.15
N GLU A 67 -17.62 -21.64 25.11
CA GLU A 67 -17.69 -21.19 23.72
C GLU A 67 -18.95 -20.36 23.42
N ALA A 68 -20.10 -20.84 23.90
CA ALA A 68 -21.35 -20.08 23.82
C ALA A 68 -21.20 -18.74 24.55
N PHE A 69 -20.64 -18.75 25.77
CA PHE A 69 -20.44 -17.53 26.55
C PHE A 69 -19.54 -16.51 25.83
N SER A 70 -18.43 -16.95 25.22
CA SER A 70 -17.56 -16.09 24.40
C SER A 70 -18.33 -15.46 23.23
N SER A 71 -19.18 -16.23 22.53
CA SER A 71 -19.99 -15.72 21.41
C SER A 71 -21.00 -14.66 21.84
N TRP A 72 -21.61 -14.81 23.03
CA TRP A 72 -22.50 -13.78 23.59
C TRP A 72 -21.77 -12.54 24.06
N LEU A 73 -20.58 -12.67 24.65
CA LEU A 73 -19.74 -11.52 25.06
C LEU A 73 -19.37 -10.63 23.87
N ARG A 74 -19.04 -11.24 22.71
CA ARG A 74 -18.78 -10.51 21.46
C ARG A 74 -19.93 -9.63 21.01
N LEU A 75 -21.15 -10.15 21.11
CA LEU A 75 -22.38 -9.45 20.72
C LEU A 75 -22.79 -8.40 21.75
N SER A 76 -22.80 -8.74 23.04
CA SER A 76 -23.38 -7.91 24.10
C SER A 76 -22.31 -7.18 24.91
N ARG A 77 -21.82 -6.05 24.37
CA ARG A 77 -20.83 -5.18 25.05
C ARG A 77 -21.43 -4.20 26.07
N GLY A 78 -22.68 -4.44 26.49
CA GLY A 78 -23.46 -3.54 27.36
C GLY A 78 -23.62 -4.02 28.80
N ILE A 79 -23.04 -5.18 29.15
CA ILE A 79 -23.16 -5.74 30.50
C ILE A 79 -22.19 -5.02 31.43
N SER A 80 -22.65 -4.61 32.62
CA SER A 80 -21.79 -3.91 33.58
C SER A 80 -20.62 -4.79 34.04
N ALA A 81 -19.42 -4.20 34.12
CA ALA A 81 -18.21 -4.87 34.59
C ALA A 81 -18.36 -5.48 35.99
N THR A 82 -19.11 -4.81 36.87
CA THR A 82 -19.42 -5.29 38.23
C THR A 82 -20.23 -6.58 38.24
N VAL A 83 -21.16 -6.72 37.29
CA VAL A 83 -21.99 -7.92 37.15
C VAL A 83 -21.13 -9.06 36.62
N LEU A 84 -20.33 -8.81 35.57
CA LEU A 84 -19.41 -9.80 35.01
C LEU A 84 -18.36 -10.27 36.03
N ALA A 85 -17.79 -9.36 36.82
CA ALA A 85 -16.77 -9.67 37.82
C ALA A 85 -17.24 -10.66 38.91
N SER A 86 -18.54 -10.72 39.17
CA SER A 86 -19.16 -11.64 40.14
C SER A 86 -19.93 -12.80 39.47
N HIS A 87 -19.91 -12.88 38.14
CA HIS A 87 -20.72 -13.81 37.40
C HIS A 87 -20.16 -15.25 37.48
N PRO A 88 -20.99 -16.28 37.72
CA PRO A 88 -20.52 -17.67 37.82
C PRO A 88 -19.77 -18.18 36.58
N LEU A 89 -20.17 -17.77 35.37
CA LEU A 89 -19.47 -18.12 34.12
C LEU A 89 -18.04 -17.57 34.08
N VAL A 90 -17.80 -16.37 34.60
CA VAL A 90 -16.46 -15.77 34.66
C VAL A 90 -15.59 -16.53 35.67
N HIS A 91 -16.13 -16.84 36.85
CA HIS A 91 -15.41 -17.66 37.83
C HIS A 91 -15.11 -19.08 37.32
N ALA A 92 -16.04 -19.69 36.58
CA ALA A 92 -15.82 -20.99 35.95
C ALA A 92 -14.68 -20.92 34.93
N ALA A 93 -14.69 -19.95 34.01
CA ALA A 93 -13.61 -19.72 33.05
C ALA A 93 -12.25 -19.55 33.73
N LEU A 94 -12.17 -18.70 34.76
CA LEU A 94 -10.94 -18.47 35.52
C LEU A 94 -10.43 -19.73 36.23
N SER A 95 -11.33 -20.58 36.72
CA SER A 95 -10.95 -21.86 37.34
C SER A 95 -10.42 -22.87 36.32
N CYS A 96 -10.94 -22.83 35.09
CA CYS A 96 -10.54 -23.72 34.00
C CYS A 96 -9.16 -23.39 33.42
N LEU A 97 -8.57 -22.23 33.70
CA LEU A 97 -7.20 -21.87 33.26
C LEU A 97 -6.11 -22.82 33.80
N ASN A 98 -6.37 -23.55 34.89
CA ASN A 98 -5.41 -24.54 35.41
C ASN A 98 -5.71 -25.97 34.94
N SER A 99 -6.67 -26.15 34.04
CA SER A 99 -7.10 -27.46 33.53
C SER A 99 -6.67 -27.60 32.08
N GLU A 100 -5.73 -28.51 31.79
CA GLU A 100 -5.27 -28.83 30.42
C GLU A 100 -6.45 -29.06 29.46
N ARG A 101 -7.44 -29.86 29.85
CA ARG A 101 -8.61 -30.17 29.01
C ARG A 101 -9.46 -28.95 28.57
N HIS A 102 -9.50 -27.88 29.35
CA HIS A 102 -10.43 -26.76 29.13
C HIS A 102 -9.71 -25.42 28.92
N LEU A 103 -8.39 -25.45 28.77
CA LEU A 103 -7.56 -24.25 28.73
C LEU A 103 -7.94 -23.34 27.56
N GLU A 104 -8.04 -23.88 26.34
CA GLU A 104 -8.32 -23.11 25.13
C GLU A 104 -9.67 -22.38 25.20
N ALA A 105 -10.74 -23.09 25.58
CA ALA A 105 -12.06 -22.51 25.77
C ALA A 105 -12.07 -21.44 26.88
N ALA A 106 -11.32 -21.65 27.96
CA ALA A 106 -11.16 -20.67 29.02
C ALA A 106 -10.42 -19.42 28.54
N VAL A 107 -9.29 -19.58 27.83
CA VAL A 107 -8.53 -18.47 27.23
C VAL A 107 -9.42 -17.64 26.32
N ASN A 108 -10.18 -18.25 25.41
CA ASN A 108 -11.09 -17.56 24.50
C ASN A 108 -12.15 -16.70 25.23
N VAL A 109 -12.64 -17.16 26.39
CA VAL A 109 -13.55 -16.37 27.23
C VAL A 109 -12.81 -15.22 27.91
N ILE A 110 -11.63 -15.47 28.49
CA ILE A 110 -10.89 -14.42 29.19
C ILE A 110 -10.40 -13.34 28.23
N SER A 111 -9.90 -13.69 27.04
CA SER A 111 -9.53 -12.74 25.99
C SER A 111 -10.71 -11.85 25.60
N GLU A 112 -11.90 -12.43 25.43
CA GLU A 112 -13.10 -11.65 25.12
C GLU A 112 -13.52 -10.72 26.28
N LEU A 113 -13.37 -11.16 27.53
CA LEU A 113 -13.60 -10.32 28.71
C LEU A 113 -12.59 -9.17 28.80
N ILE A 114 -11.32 -9.42 28.43
CA ILE A 114 -10.29 -8.38 28.35
C ILE A 114 -10.69 -7.36 27.27
N HIS A 115 -11.05 -7.78 26.05
CA HIS A 115 -11.51 -6.85 25.01
C HIS A 115 -12.79 -6.09 25.41
N HIS A 116 -13.70 -6.73 26.15
CA HIS A 116 -14.90 -6.09 26.68
C HIS A 116 -14.55 -4.90 27.59
N THR A 117 -13.47 -4.97 28.37
CA THR A 117 -13.05 -3.87 29.27
C THR A 117 -12.51 -2.63 28.54
N VAL A 118 -12.24 -2.71 27.24
CA VAL A 118 -11.63 -1.60 26.46
C VAL A 118 -12.60 -1.01 25.42
N SER A 119 -13.74 -1.65 25.17
CA SER A 119 -14.72 -1.19 24.16
C SER A 119 -15.30 0.20 24.46
N VAL A 120 -15.44 1.04 23.41
CA VAL A 120 -15.91 2.46 23.44
C VAL A 120 -17.27 2.65 24.14
N SER A 121 -18.10 1.61 24.18
CA SER A 121 -19.42 1.60 24.82
C SER A 121 -19.40 1.48 26.36
N SER A 122 -18.23 1.35 26.98
CA SER A 122 -18.07 0.85 28.36
C SER A 122 -17.79 1.93 29.43
N GLY A 123 -18.37 3.14 29.33
CA GLY A 123 -18.38 4.12 30.43
C GLY A 123 -17.02 4.64 30.92
N GLY A 124 -15.94 4.34 30.18
CA GLY A 124 -14.55 4.65 30.53
C GLY A 124 -13.89 3.63 31.47
N LEU A 125 -12.56 3.66 31.50
CA LEU A 125 -11.72 2.72 32.26
C LEU A 125 -12.09 2.55 33.75
N PRO A 126 -12.47 3.61 34.52
CA PRO A 126 -12.85 3.46 35.92
C PRO A 126 -14.07 2.56 36.16
N ALA A 127 -15.01 2.51 35.21
CA ALA A 127 -16.18 1.65 35.28
C ALA A 127 -15.83 0.16 35.10
N GLN A 128 -14.67 -0.14 34.50
CA GLN A 128 -14.22 -1.48 34.16
C GLN A 128 -13.24 -2.07 35.19
N MET A 129 -12.68 -1.25 36.08
CA MET A 129 -11.73 -1.67 37.12
C MET A 129 -12.18 -2.88 37.96
N PRO A 130 -13.47 -3.04 38.36
CA PRO A 130 -13.91 -4.23 39.10
C PRO A 130 -13.64 -5.55 38.37
N LEU A 131 -13.78 -5.57 37.04
CA LEU A 131 -13.50 -6.76 36.23
C LEU A 131 -11.99 -6.93 36.03
N ILE A 132 -11.26 -5.85 35.74
CA ILE A 132 -9.79 -5.86 35.59
C ILE A 132 -9.11 -6.43 36.84
N HIS A 133 -9.54 -6.01 38.04
CA HIS A 133 -8.99 -6.51 39.31
C HIS A 133 -9.21 -8.02 39.56
N VAL A 134 -10.19 -8.64 38.88
CA VAL A 134 -10.44 -10.08 38.96
C VAL A 134 -9.62 -10.83 37.90
N LEU A 135 -9.51 -10.27 36.69
CA LEU A 135 -8.83 -10.91 35.55
C LEU A 135 -7.30 -10.87 35.70
N VAL A 136 -6.71 -9.69 35.89
CA VAL A 136 -5.25 -9.50 35.81
C VAL A 136 -4.48 -10.39 36.79
N PRO A 137 -4.82 -10.47 38.10
CA PRO A 137 -4.08 -11.33 39.03
C PRO A 137 -4.15 -12.82 38.66
N ARG A 138 -5.25 -13.27 38.04
CA ARG A 138 -5.43 -14.65 37.61
C ARG A 138 -4.60 -14.97 36.37
N VAL A 139 -4.58 -14.07 35.38
CA VAL A 139 -3.68 -14.21 34.22
C VAL A 139 -2.23 -14.22 34.67
N MET A 140 -1.84 -13.28 35.54
CA MET A 140 -0.47 -13.19 36.07
C MET A 140 -0.04 -14.44 36.87
N SER A 141 -0.96 -15.19 37.46
CA SER A 141 -0.65 -16.46 38.14
C SER A 141 -0.18 -17.58 37.20
N LEU A 142 -0.40 -17.43 35.89
CA LEU A 142 0.07 -18.36 34.86
C LEU A 142 1.49 -18.06 34.38
N LYS A 143 2.11 -16.97 34.84
CA LYS A 143 3.42 -16.51 34.36
C LYS A 143 4.48 -17.61 34.42
N ASP A 144 4.57 -18.33 35.53
CA ASP A 144 5.57 -19.40 35.71
C ASP A 144 5.40 -20.56 34.71
N GLN A 145 4.19 -20.76 34.19
CA GLN A 145 3.89 -21.81 33.22
C GLN A 145 4.47 -21.53 31.82
N LEU A 146 4.78 -20.25 31.50
CA LEU A 146 5.45 -19.88 30.25
C LEU A 146 6.88 -20.44 30.15
N ARG A 147 7.49 -20.77 31.31
CA ARG A 147 8.86 -21.31 31.40
C ARG A 147 8.88 -22.81 31.67
N ASP A 148 7.73 -23.44 31.80
CA ASP A 148 7.61 -24.83 32.18
C ASP A 148 7.86 -25.73 30.96
N SER A 149 9.06 -26.28 30.85
CA SER A 149 9.44 -27.19 29.76
C SER A 149 8.68 -28.52 29.77
N SER A 150 7.88 -28.81 30.80
CA SER A 150 7.06 -30.03 30.86
C SER A 150 5.67 -29.86 30.25
N LYS A 151 5.26 -28.62 29.91
CA LYS A 151 3.97 -28.33 29.30
C LYS A 151 3.98 -28.58 27.79
N ASP A 152 2.79 -28.88 27.29
CA ASP A 152 2.54 -28.94 25.85
C ASP A 152 2.69 -27.57 25.20
N GLU A 153 3.21 -27.54 23.98
CA GLU A 153 3.48 -26.30 23.26
C GLU A 153 2.20 -25.53 22.92
N GLU A 154 1.08 -26.22 22.64
CA GLU A 154 -0.21 -25.58 22.37
C GLU A 154 -0.78 -24.93 23.64
N ASP A 155 -0.55 -25.53 24.81
CA ASP A 155 -0.92 -24.93 26.09
C ASP A 155 -0.11 -23.66 26.38
N VAL A 156 1.20 -23.69 26.12
CA VAL A 156 2.07 -22.51 26.26
C VAL A 156 1.64 -21.42 25.26
N LYS A 157 1.29 -21.80 24.03
CA LYS A 157 0.78 -20.91 22.98
C LYS A 157 -0.53 -20.24 23.40
N ALA A 158 -1.48 -21.00 23.97
CA ALA A 158 -2.73 -20.46 24.49
C ALA A 158 -2.51 -19.47 25.64
N ILE A 159 -1.59 -19.77 26.56
CA ILE A 159 -1.23 -18.87 27.68
C ILE A 159 -0.52 -17.61 27.16
N ALA A 160 0.40 -17.75 26.20
CA ALA A 160 1.10 -16.63 25.57
C ALA A 160 0.14 -15.67 24.86
N ARG A 161 -0.84 -16.20 24.12
CA ARG A 161 -1.91 -15.41 23.50
C ARG A 161 -2.67 -14.59 24.54
N LEU A 162 -3.00 -15.20 25.68
CA LEU A 162 -3.70 -14.50 26.76
C LEU A 162 -2.87 -13.34 27.34
N PHE A 163 -1.55 -13.52 27.50
CA PHE A 163 -0.66 -12.42 27.91
C PHE A 163 -0.57 -11.33 26.84
N ALA A 164 -0.47 -11.69 25.56
CA ALA A 164 -0.48 -10.74 24.46
C ALA A 164 -1.78 -9.91 24.42
N ASP A 165 -2.95 -10.55 24.50
CA ASP A 165 -4.26 -9.88 24.54
C ASP A 165 -4.37 -8.91 25.72
N MET A 166 -3.86 -9.31 26.89
CA MET A 166 -3.79 -8.46 28.09
C MET A 166 -2.86 -7.26 27.88
N GLY A 167 -1.70 -7.47 27.26
CA GLY A 167 -0.76 -6.40 26.90
C GLY A 167 -1.39 -5.40 25.94
N ASP A 168 -1.94 -5.88 24.83
CA ASP A 168 -2.54 -5.06 23.76
C ASP A 168 -3.72 -4.23 24.30
N SER A 169 -4.60 -4.85 25.07
CA SER A 169 -5.81 -4.20 25.58
C SER A 169 -5.52 -3.17 26.67
N TYR A 170 -4.49 -3.41 27.50
CA TYR A 170 -4.16 -2.51 28.61
C TYR A 170 -2.91 -1.66 28.35
N VAL A 171 -2.50 -1.50 27.10
CA VAL A 171 -1.29 -0.76 26.73
C VAL A 171 -1.25 0.68 27.28
N GLU A 172 -2.38 1.40 27.27
CA GLU A 172 -2.46 2.76 27.82
C GLU A 172 -2.20 2.79 29.34
N LEU A 173 -2.71 1.79 30.07
CA LEU A 173 -2.45 1.62 31.49
C LEU A 173 -1.00 1.22 31.75
N ILE A 174 -0.49 0.27 30.98
CA ILE A 174 0.88 -0.24 31.11
C ILE A 174 1.87 0.91 30.87
N ALA A 175 1.62 1.76 29.88
CA ALA A 175 2.45 2.91 29.54
C ALA A 175 2.63 3.91 30.70
N THR A 176 1.79 3.88 31.75
CA THR A 176 1.99 4.71 32.96
C THR A 176 3.27 4.36 33.74
N GLY A 177 3.77 3.14 33.57
CA GLY A 177 4.99 2.66 34.22
C GLY A 177 4.85 2.42 35.72
N SER A 178 3.68 1.95 36.19
CA SER A 178 3.50 1.50 37.58
C SER A 178 4.25 0.19 37.87
N ASP A 179 4.46 -0.14 39.14
CA ASP A 179 5.12 -1.40 39.54
C ASP A 179 4.35 -2.63 39.01
N GLU A 180 3.01 -2.60 39.03
CA GLU A 180 2.17 -3.66 38.48
C GLU A 180 2.31 -3.77 36.95
N SER A 181 2.41 -2.63 36.26
CA SER A 181 2.63 -2.58 34.82
C SER A 181 3.95 -3.24 34.45
N MET A 182 5.00 -3.02 35.25
CA MET A 182 6.31 -3.64 35.03
C MET A 182 6.30 -5.15 35.24
N LEU A 183 5.43 -5.69 36.09
CA LEU A 183 5.25 -7.15 36.22
C LEU A 183 4.66 -7.77 34.95
N ILE A 184 3.69 -7.09 34.32
CA ILE A 184 3.10 -7.50 33.05
C ILE A 184 4.18 -7.47 31.94
N ILE A 185 4.97 -6.40 31.89
CA ILE A 185 6.09 -6.28 30.94
C ILE A 185 7.09 -7.42 31.09
N GLN A 186 7.42 -7.83 32.31
CA GLN A 186 8.29 -8.98 32.53
C GLN A 186 7.69 -10.28 31.99
N ALA A 187 6.38 -10.49 32.15
CA ALA A 187 5.71 -11.65 31.57
C ALA A 187 5.71 -11.61 30.03
N LEU A 188 5.50 -10.44 29.42
CA LEU A 188 5.56 -10.26 27.97
C LEU A 188 6.98 -10.47 27.41
N LEU A 189 8.02 -10.05 28.14
CA LEU A 189 9.41 -10.36 27.80
C LEU A 189 9.71 -11.87 27.88
N GLU A 190 9.07 -12.59 28.80
CA GLU A 190 9.20 -14.05 28.87
C GLU A 190 8.58 -14.71 27.65
N VAL A 191 7.40 -14.29 27.21
CA VAL A 191 6.80 -14.73 25.94
C VAL A 191 7.74 -14.40 24.77
N ALA A 192 8.24 -13.16 24.68
CA ALA A 192 9.17 -12.74 23.62
C ALA A 192 10.50 -13.51 23.63
N SER A 193 10.89 -14.10 24.76
CA SER A 193 12.10 -14.92 24.91
C SER A 193 11.92 -16.39 24.49
N HIS A 194 10.69 -16.85 24.28
CA HIS A 194 10.39 -18.24 23.95
C HIS A 194 11.07 -18.67 22.64
N PRO A 195 11.73 -19.84 22.55
CA PRO A 195 12.49 -20.24 21.37
C PRO A 195 11.63 -20.25 20.09
N GLU A 196 10.39 -20.73 20.19
CA GLU A 196 9.46 -20.79 19.06
C GLU A 196 9.00 -19.40 18.58
N TYR A 197 9.04 -19.19 17.27
CA TYR A 197 8.66 -17.91 16.66
C TYR A 197 7.17 -17.63 16.80
N ASP A 198 6.33 -18.64 16.59
CA ASP A 198 4.86 -18.53 16.71
C ASP A 198 4.39 -18.02 18.08
N ILE A 199 5.14 -18.34 19.13
CA ILE A 199 4.84 -17.91 20.50
C ILE A 199 5.44 -16.53 20.77
N SER A 200 6.71 -16.33 20.42
CA SER A 200 7.40 -15.06 20.71
C SER A 200 6.81 -13.86 19.95
N SER A 201 6.38 -14.08 18.70
CA SER A 201 5.79 -13.07 17.82
C SER A 201 4.43 -12.55 18.29
N MET A 202 3.71 -13.29 19.16
CA MET A 202 2.41 -12.85 19.70
C MET A 202 2.49 -11.50 20.43
N THR A 203 3.64 -11.15 20.99
CA THR A 203 3.83 -9.89 21.72
C THR A 203 4.28 -8.72 20.84
N TYR A 204 4.54 -8.94 19.54
CA TYR A 204 5.15 -7.92 18.69
C TYR A 204 4.22 -6.72 18.48
N ASN A 205 2.91 -6.98 18.30
CA ASN A 205 1.90 -5.93 18.21
C ASN A 205 1.88 -5.06 19.48
N PHE A 206 1.98 -5.68 20.65
CA PHE A 206 2.05 -4.96 21.93
C PHE A 206 3.23 -4.00 21.98
N TRP A 207 4.44 -4.46 21.62
CA TRP A 207 5.64 -3.62 21.65
C TRP A 207 5.52 -2.42 20.70
N HIS A 208 4.92 -2.63 19.53
CA HIS A 208 4.63 -1.58 18.57
C HIS A 208 3.66 -0.53 19.13
N ILE A 209 2.53 -0.96 19.71
CA ILE A 209 1.55 -0.03 20.27
C ILE A 209 2.10 0.67 21.52
N LEU A 210 2.90 -0.03 22.33
CA LEU A 210 3.55 0.56 23.51
C LEU A 210 4.54 1.65 23.10
N GLN A 211 5.40 1.41 22.12
CA GLN A 211 6.34 2.45 21.67
C GLN A 211 5.58 3.67 21.14
N ASP A 212 4.49 3.47 20.39
CA ASP A 212 3.68 4.55 19.84
C ASP A 212 3.10 5.42 20.97
N ASN A 213 2.55 4.79 22.00
CA ASN A 213 2.05 5.47 23.20
C ASN A 213 3.13 6.23 23.97
N LEU A 214 4.34 5.68 24.06
CA LEU A 214 5.45 6.30 24.78
C LEU A 214 6.06 7.48 24.01
N THR A 215 6.11 7.40 22.68
CA THR A 215 6.84 8.36 21.84
C THR A 215 5.96 9.47 21.26
N ARG A 216 4.69 9.20 20.95
CA ARG A 216 3.76 10.19 20.37
C ARG A 216 3.47 11.34 21.31
N ARG A 217 3.50 12.55 20.75
CA ARG A 217 3.21 13.78 21.51
C ARG A 217 1.74 13.87 21.93
N ASP A 218 0.83 13.39 21.10
CA ASP A 218 -0.61 13.47 21.33
C ASP A 218 -1.01 12.78 22.64
N SER A 219 -0.34 11.67 22.98
CA SER A 219 -0.54 10.87 24.20
C SER A 219 -0.30 11.65 25.50
N TYR A 220 0.42 12.78 25.42
CA TYR A 220 0.75 13.62 26.58
C TYR A 220 -0.01 14.95 26.60
N SER A 221 -0.92 15.19 25.65
CA SER A 221 -1.63 16.48 25.52
C SER A 221 -2.39 16.89 26.78
N SER A 222 -2.85 15.90 27.57
CA SER A 222 -3.56 16.13 28.84
C SER A 222 -2.68 16.69 29.96
N TYR A 223 -1.35 16.59 29.86
CA TYR A 223 -0.40 17.01 30.90
C TYR A 223 0.08 18.47 30.74
N GLY A 224 -0.34 19.15 29.66
CA GLY A 224 -0.03 20.56 29.45
C GLY A 224 1.47 20.87 29.56
N SER A 225 1.86 21.69 30.54
CA SER A 225 3.26 22.09 30.76
C SER A 225 4.19 20.99 31.29
N GLU A 226 3.65 19.89 31.83
CA GLU A 226 4.43 18.78 32.41
C GLU A 226 4.63 17.62 31.43
N ALA A 227 4.07 17.72 30.22
CA ALA A 227 4.08 16.66 29.21
C ALA A 227 5.47 16.11 28.90
N GLU A 228 6.47 16.96 28.73
CA GLU A 228 7.83 16.51 28.39
C GLU A 228 8.55 15.82 29.58
N ALA A 229 8.27 16.28 30.81
CA ALA A 229 8.83 15.67 32.01
C ALA A 229 8.23 14.27 32.24
N GLU A 230 6.92 14.13 32.05
CA GLU A 230 6.22 12.85 32.16
C GLU A 230 6.65 11.88 31.04
N ARG A 231 6.80 12.37 29.81
CA ARG A 231 7.34 11.59 28.69
C ARG A 231 8.74 11.08 28.98
N SER A 232 9.63 11.96 29.45
CA SER A 232 10.99 11.58 29.84
C SER A 232 11.02 10.55 30.97
N ARG A 233 10.14 10.69 31.97
CA ARG A 233 9.98 9.73 33.07
C ARG A 233 9.58 8.36 32.55
N ARG A 234 8.53 8.29 31.71
CA ARG A 234 8.03 7.03 31.15
C ARG A 234 9.08 6.35 30.28
N LEU A 235 9.68 7.08 29.34
CA LEU A 235 10.76 6.55 28.51
C LEU A 235 11.87 5.95 29.38
N HIS A 236 12.34 6.68 30.40
CA HIS A 236 13.39 6.18 31.29
C HIS A 236 13.04 4.86 31.98
N VAL A 237 11.79 4.69 32.44
CA VAL A 237 11.32 3.43 33.05
C VAL A 237 11.34 2.27 32.04
N PHE A 238 11.00 2.54 30.79
CA PHE A 238 10.89 1.53 29.73
C PHE A 238 12.20 1.24 28.97
N HIS A 239 13.26 2.02 29.17
CA HIS A 239 14.55 1.75 28.51
C HIS A 239 15.05 0.33 28.78
N SER A 240 15.13 -0.10 30.05
CA SER A 240 15.67 -1.43 30.37
C SER A 240 14.88 -2.60 29.74
N PRO A 241 13.52 -2.62 29.78
CA PRO A 241 12.74 -3.59 29.01
C PRO A 241 13.04 -3.62 27.51
N PHE A 242 13.15 -2.46 26.86
CA PHE A 242 13.42 -2.40 25.43
C PHE A 242 14.87 -2.80 25.08
N GLU A 243 15.84 -2.52 25.94
CA GLU A 243 17.22 -3.03 25.79
C GLU A 243 17.26 -4.57 25.84
N MET A 244 16.47 -5.16 26.75
CA MET A 244 16.30 -6.61 26.84
C MET A 244 15.61 -7.16 25.59
N LEU A 245 14.56 -6.49 25.11
CA LEU A 245 13.85 -6.88 23.89
C LEU A 245 14.78 -6.92 22.67
N VAL A 246 15.56 -5.86 22.42
CA VAL A 246 16.58 -5.81 21.35
C VAL A 246 17.52 -7.00 21.49
N SER A 247 17.97 -7.30 22.71
CA SER A 247 18.88 -8.40 22.97
C SER A 247 18.26 -9.77 22.69
N LEU A 248 16.97 -9.96 22.98
CA LEU A 248 16.23 -11.19 22.76
C LEU A 248 15.87 -11.42 21.29
N VAL A 249 15.48 -10.38 20.54
CA VAL A 249 15.04 -10.58 19.15
C VAL A 249 16.22 -10.72 18.17
N SER A 250 17.38 -10.14 18.49
CA SER A 250 18.52 -10.08 17.56
C SER A 250 19.12 -11.44 17.16
N PHE A 251 18.94 -12.52 17.95
CA PHE A 251 19.49 -13.83 17.57
C PHE A 251 18.58 -14.57 16.59
N ARG A 252 17.30 -14.19 16.51
CA ARG A 252 16.29 -14.88 15.68
C ARG A 252 16.47 -14.68 14.18
N VAL A 253 17.25 -13.66 13.80
CA VAL A 253 17.58 -13.39 12.40
C VAL A 253 18.82 -14.14 11.93
N GLU A 254 19.47 -14.92 12.81
CA GLU A 254 20.61 -15.75 12.46
C GLU A 254 20.19 -16.86 11.49
N TYR A 255 20.94 -16.98 10.40
CA TYR A 255 20.72 -18.05 9.43
C TYR A 255 20.86 -19.44 10.09
N PRO A 256 19.92 -20.36 9.85
CA PRO A 256 20.06 -21.74 10.31
C PRO A 256 21.24 -22.43 9.63
N HIS A 257 21.81 -23.44 10.29
CA HIS A 257 23.01 -24.13 9.80
C HIS A 257 22.76 -24.97 8.54
N ASP A 258 21.53 -25.42 8.37
CA ASP A 258 20.97 -26.22 7.27
C ASP A 258 20.14 -25.35 6.30
N TYR A 259 20.41 -24.04 6.25
CA TYR A 259 19.64 -23.11 5.40
C TYR A 259 19.54 -23.56 3.93
N GLU A 260 20.56 -24.20 3.37
CA GLU A 260 20.54 -24.68 1.98
C GLU A 260 19.63 -25.91 1.79
N ASP A 261 19.36 -26.67 2.86
CA ASP A 261 18.56 -27.89 2.85
C ASP A 261 17.08 -27.63 3.22
N LEU A 262 16.74 -26.40 3.59
CA LEU A 262 15.39 -25.99 3.96
C LEU A 262 14.43 -26.04 2.77
N SER A 263 13.13 -26.24 3.07
CA SER A 263 12.09 -26.13 2.06
C SER A 263 11.86 -24.67 1.65
N GLU A 264 11.27 -24.46 0.47
CA GLU A 264 10.84 -23.14 0.01
C GLU A 264 9.84 -22.45 0.96
N GLU A 265 9.09 -23.23 1.75
CA GLU A 265 8.19 -22.71 2.78
C GLU A 265 8.97 -22.18 3.98
N ASP A 266 9.90 -22.97 4.50
CA ASP A 266 10.77 -22.57 5.61
C ASP A 266 11.64 -21.34 5.26
N HIS A 267 12.09 -21.21 4.00
CA HIS A 267 12.77 -20.00 3.53
C HIS A 267 11.88 -18.76 3.61
N ARG A 268 10.59 -18.89 3.25
CA ARG A 268 9.62 -17.78 3.34
C ARG A 268 9.34 -17.43 4.79
N ASP A 269 9.20 -18.42 5.66
CA ASP A 269 8.91 -18.21 7.09
C ASP A 269 10.10 -17.57 7.81
N PHE A 270 11.32 -17.99 7.50
CA PHE A 270 12.54 -17.33 7.98
C PHE A 270 12.62 -15.87 7.51
N LYS A 271 12.28 -15.61 6.24
CA LYS A 271 12.23 -14.24 5.71
C LYS A 271 11.18 -13.39 6.42
N HIS A 272 9.99 -13.94 6.69
CA HIS A 272 8.94 -13.27 7.47
C HIS A 272 9.42 -12.95 8.89
N THR A 273 10.07 -13.90 9.55
CA THR A 273 10.69 -13.72 10.86
C THR A 273 11.67 -12.55 10.86
N ARG A 274 12.54 -12.46 9.85
CA ARG A 274 13.51 -11.35 9.72
C ARG A 274 12.84 -9.99 9.57
N TYR A 275 11.74 -9.90 8.81
CA TYR A 275 10.99 -8.64 8.69
C TYR A 275 10.31 -8.25 10.00
N ALA A 276 9.65 -9.20 10.66
CA ALA A 276 9.00 -8.96 11.94
C ALA A 276 10.00 -8.48 13.02
N VAL A 277 11.20 -9.10 13.08
CA VAL A 277 12.27 -8.65 13.99
C VAL A 277 12.79 -7.26 13.60
N SER A 278 12.92 -6.96 12.30
CA SER A 278 13.32 -5.63 11.83
C SER A 278 12.34 -4.55 12.31
N ASP A 279 11.04 -4.80 12.22
CA ASP A 279 10.00 -3.87 12.68
C ASP A 279 10.11 -3.63 14.20
N ILE A 280 10.30 -4.71 14.97
CA ILE A 280 10.49 -4.62 16.43
C ILE A 280 11.77 -3.87 16.82
N LEU A 281 12.86 -4.01 16.04
CA LEU A 281 14.08 -3.23 16.26
C LEU A 281 13.86 -1.74 15.99
N ILE A 282 13.08 -1.39 14.97
CA ILE A 282 12.71 0.00 14.68
C ILE A 282 11.89 0.57 15.83
N ASP A 283 10.90 -0.19 16.30
CA ASP A 283 10.04 0.17 17.44
C ASP A 283 10.86 0.37 18.73
N ALA A 284 11.78 -0.56 19.03
CA ALA A 284 12.66 -0.43 20.18
C ALA A 284 13.61 0.78 20.05
N THR A 285 14.08 1.06 18.83
CA THR A 285 14.94 2.22 18.56
C THR A 285 14.19 3.54 18.76
N ALA A 286 12.88 3.59 18.49
CA ALA A 286 12.07 4.78 18.74
C ALA A 286 12.02 5.15 20.24
N VAL A 287 12.06 4.15 21.12
CA VAL A 287 12.08 4.34 22.59
C VAL A 287 13.50 4.61 23.11
N LEU A 288 14.48 3.78 22.73
CA LEU A 288 15.85 3.86 23.23
C LEU A 288 16.67 5.00 22.61
N GLY A 289 16.32 5.40 21.39
CA GLY A 289 17.14 6.23 20.52
C GLY A 289 18.09 5.42 19.62
N GLY A 290 18.49 6.04 18.51
CA GLY A 290 19.39 5.44 17.51
C GLY A 290 20.77 5.07 18.06
N GLU A 291 21.44 5.98 18.76
CA GLU A 291 22.81 5.76 19.25
C GLU A 291 22.90 4.67 20.34
N PRO A 292 22.04 4.64 21.37
CA PRO A 292 22.06 3.55 22.36
C PRO A 292 21.79 2.18 21.73
N THR A 293 20.81 2.09 20.82
CA THR A 293 20.48 0.83 20.14
C THR A 293 21.63 0.37 19.26
N LEU A 294 22.24 1.28 18.49
CA LEU A 294 23.42 1.01 17.68
C LEU A 294 24.58 0.48 18.52
N LYS A 295 24.79 1.03 19.73
CA LYS A 295 25.83 0.56 20.65
C LYS A 295 25.60 -0.89 21.10
N ILE A 296 24.36 -1.24 21.45
CA ILE A 296 24.00 -2.62 21.84
C ILE A 296 24.29 -3.60 20.69
N LEU A 297 23.83 -3.27 19.49
CA LEU A 297 24.02 -4.10 18.30
C LEU A 297 25.50 -4.18 17.87
N PHE A 298 26.24 -3.07 17.98
CA PHE A 298 27.67 -3.05 17.70
C PHE A 298 28.48 -3.93 18.65
N MET A 299 28.14 -3.96 19.95
CA MET A 299 28.78 -4.88 20.88
C MET A 299 28.55 -6.35 20.49
N LYS A 300 27.36 -6.69 20.03
CA LYS A 300 27.06 -8.03 19.49
C LYS A 300 27.87 -8.33 18.22
N LEU A 301 28.00 -7.37 17.31
CA LEU A 301 28.83 -7.50 16.11
C LEU A 301 30.30 -7.78 16.47
N VAL A 302 30.88 -6.98 17.37
CA VAL A 302 32.27 -7.17 17.82
C VAL A 302 32.48 -8.52 18.47
N GLN A 303 31.52 -8.99 19.29
CA GLN A 303 31.57 -10.32 19.88
C GLN A 303 31.52 -11.43 18.82
N ALA A 304 30.64 -11.31 17.83
CA ALA A 304 30.54 -12.27 16.73
C ALA A 304 31.82 -12.34 15.88
N VAL A 305 32.40 -11.18 15.55
CA VAL A 305 33.63 -11.09 14.74
C VAL A 305 34.84 -11.69 15.48
N ARG A 306 34.95 -11.47 16.81
CA ARG A 306 36.00 -12.10 17.63
C ARG A 306 35.89 -13.62 17.61
N ASN A 307 34.69 -14.16 17.81
CA ASN A 307 34.45 -15.59 17.76
C ASN A 307 34.75 -16.21 16.39
N CYS A 308 34.66 -15.43 15.31
CA CYS A 308 35.03 -15.85 13.95
C CYS A 308 36.56 -15.93 13.73
N SER A 309 37.34 -15.16 14.48
CA SER A 309 38.80 -15.02 14.30
C SER A 309 39.61 -16.12 15.02
N ASP A 310 39.01 -16.78 16.02
CA ASP A 310 39.70 -17.71 16.92
C ASP A 310 39.58 -19.21 16.53
N GLY A 311 39.02 -19.56 15.35
CA GLY A 311 38.84 -20.96 14.92
C GLY A 311 39.02 -21.20 13.41
N GLU A 312 39.35 -22.46 13.03
CA GLU A 312 39.53 -22.90 11.63
C GLU A 312 38.23 -22.87 10.79
N ASN A 313 37.06 -22.64 11.41
CA ASN A 313 35.75 -22.46 10.76
C ASN A 313 35.08 -21.17 11.26
N CYS A 314 35.30 -20.05 10.57
CA CYS A 314 34.65 -18.77 10.86
C CYS A 314 33.12 -18.88 10.61
N LYS A 315 32.33 -18.83 11.70
CA LYS A 315 30.86 -18.81 11.64
C LYS A 315 30.37 -17.44 11.22
N TRP A 316 29.95 -17.30 9.97
CA TRP A 316 29.49 -16.04 9.41
C TRP A 316 28.07 -15.66 9.85
N GLN A 317 27.24 -16.62 10.28
CA GLN A 317 25.82 -16.41 10.58
C GLN A 317 25.59 -15.40 11.73
N PRO A 318 26.30 -15.47 12.88
CA PRO A 318 26.14 -14.48 13.94
C PRO A 318 26.62 -13.08 13.54
N VAL A 319 27.64 -12.99 12.66
CA VAL A 319 28.16 -11.73 12.15
C VAL A 319 27.13 -11.08 11.21
N GLU A 320 26.54 -11.89 10.33
CA GLU A 320 25.48 -11.47 9.42
C GLU A 320 24.25 -10.99 10.19
N ALA A 321 23.79 -11.76 11.19
CA ALA A 321 22.64 -11.41 12.03
C ALA A 321 22.81 -10.05 12.70
N ALA A 322 23.98 -9.80 13.29
CA ALA A 322 24.28 -8.52 13.94
C ALA A 322 24.30 -7.36 12.92
N LEU A 323 24.84 -7.56 11.72
CA LEU A 323 24.81 -6.54 10.67
C LEU A 323 23.40 -6.29 10.15
N PHE A 324 22.58 -7.33 9.99
CA PHE A 324 21.19 -7.19 9.60
C PHE A 324 20.40 -6.34 10.60
N CYS A 325 20.61 -6.56 11.90
CA CYS A 325 20.01 -5.71 12.94
C CYS A 325 20.49 -4.26 12.86
N ILE A 326 21.79 -4.03 12.61
CA ILE A 326 22.35 -2.68 12.44
C ILE A 326 21.74 -2.01 11.20
N GLN A 327 21.62 -2.74 10.09
CA GLN A 327 20.97 -2.27 8.86
C GLN A 327 19.51 -1.88 9.11
N ALA A 328 18.76 -2.68 9.88
CA ALA A 328 17.34 -2.43 10.17
C ALA A 328 17.09 -1.05 10.82
N ILE A 329 18.01 -0.60 11.68
CA ILE A 329 17.87 0.65 12.43
C ILE A 329 18.49 1.88 11.72
N ALA A 330 19.04 1.71 10.51
CA ALA A 330 19.86 2.73 9.85
C ALA A 330 19.18 4.11 9.73
N ASN A 331 17.87 4.13 9.44
CA ASN A 331 17.10 5.38 9.33
C ASN A 331 16.95 6.16 10.65
N SER A 332 17.13 5.50 11.79
CA SER A 332 16.98 6.08 13.13
C SER A 332 18.30 6.58 13.71
N VAL A 333 19.44 6.26 13.06
CA VAL A 333 20.77 6.70 13.50
C VAL A 333 21.09 8.07 12.90
N SER A 334 21.71 8.95 13.70
CA SER A 334 22.11 10.28 13.27
C SER A 334 23.19 10.22 12.19
N ASN A 335 23.07 11.05 11.15
CA ASN A 335 24.11 11.23 10.13
C ASN A 335 25.41 11.84 10.70
N GLN A 336 25.41 12.32 11.95
CA GLN A 336 26.57 12.88 12.64
C GLN A 336 27.23 11.91 13.64
N GLU A 337 26.76 10.66 13.70
CA GLU A 337 27.33 9.65 14.60
C GLU A 337 28.82 9.44 14.26
N ALA A 338 29.71 9.61 15.24
CA ALA A 338 31.15 9.68 14.99
C ALA A 338 31.96 8.63 15.76
N GLU A 339 31.33 7.83 16.62
CA GLU A 339 32.00 6.87 17.48
C GLU A 339 31.96 5.46 16.88
N ILE A 340 30.79 4.97 16.49
CA ILE A 340 30.54 3.56 16.16
C ILE A 340 30.59 3.30 14.65
N LEU A 341 29.91 4.10 13.83
CA LEU A 341 29.82 3.91 12.38
C LEU A 341 31.18 3.95 11.68
N PRO A 342 32.15 4.81 12.05
CA PRO A 342 33.49 4.71 11.48
C PRO A 342 34.13 3.35 11.75
N GLN A 343 33.94 2.77 12.94
CA GLN A 343 34.45 1.45 13.27
C GLN A 343 33.74 0.38 12.44
N VAL A 344 32.42 0.42 12.32
CA VAL A 344 31.64 -0.49 11.47
C VAL A 344 32.15 -0.45 10.03
N MET A 345 32.30 0.72 9.43
CA MET A 345 32.76 0.87 8.04
C MET A 345 34.18 0.36 7.82
N THR A 346 35.07 0.45 8.82
CA THR A 346 36.42 -0.14 8.73
C THR A 346 36.44 -1.67 8.88
N LEU A 347 35.39 -2.26 9.46
CA LEU A 347 35.25 -3.71 9.63
C LEU A 347 34.69 -4.36 8.36
N LEU A 348 33.73 -3.73 7.67
CA LEU A 348 33.03 -4.32 6.52
C LEU A 348 33.96 -4.94 5.45
N PRO A 349 35.05 -4.28 5.01
CA PRO A 349 35.91 -4.84 3.97
C PRO A 349 36.69 -6.08 4.40
N LYS A 350 36.85 -6.31 5.71
CA LYS A 350 37.64 -7.39 6.32
C LYS A 350 36.82 -8.66 6.60
N LEU A 351 35.51 -8.60 6.38
CA LEU A 351 34.60 -9.72 6.63
C LEU A 351 34.79 -10.84 5.59
N PRO A 352 34.48 -12.10 5.95
CA PRO A 352 34.66 -13.23 5.04
C PRO A 352 33.76 -13.09 3.80
N PRO A 353 34.22 -13.54 2.62
CA PRO A 353 33.51 -13.38 1.35
C PRO A 353 32.38 -14.43 1.16
N GLN A 354 31.55 -14.65 2.18
CA GLN A 354 30.36 -15.49 2.07
C GLN A 354 29.25 -14.72 1.34
N PRO A 355 28.54 -15.29 0.34
CA PRO A 355 27.53 -14.58 -0.45
C PRO A 355 26.43 -13.90 0.37
N GLN A 356 25.80 -14.59 1.31
CA GLN A 356 24.73 -14.06 2.16
C GLN A 356 25.22 -12.92 3.05
N LEU A 357 26.41 -13.08 3.67
CA LEU A 357 27.02 -12.01 4.45
C LEU A 357 27.35 -10.81 3.58
N LEU A 358 27.91 -11.03 2.39
CA LEU A 358 28.28 -9.95 1.47
C LEU A 358 27.05 -9.17 0.98
N GLN A 359 25.93 -9.85 0.76
CA GLN A 359 24.64 -9.21 0.47
C GLN A 359 24.22 -8.26 1.59
N THR A 360 24.28 -8.70 2.86
CA THR A 360 23.96 -7.87 4.03
C THR A 360 24.96 -6.73 4.21
N VAL A 361 26.26 -6.96 3.93
CA VAL A 361 27.29 -5.92 3.93
C VAL A 361 26.99 -4.85 2.89
N CYS A 362 26.69 -5.23 1.64
CA CYS A 362 26.31 -4.29 0.58
C CYS A 362 25.05 -3.51 0.98
N SER A 363 24.04 -4.18 1.50
CA SER A 363 22.79 -3.54 1.93
C SER A 363 23.01 -2.57 3.10
N THR A 364 23.89 -2.91 4.05
CA THR A 364 24.30 -2.04 5.16
C THR A 364 25.01 -0.79 4.66
N ILE A 365 25.94 -0.94 3.70
CA ILE A 365 26.62 0.20 3.04
C ILE A 365 25.58 1.14 2.42
N GLY A 366 24.63 0.58 1.66
CA GLY A 366 23.57 1.35 1.03
C GLY A 366 22.68 2.07 2.03
N ALA A 367 22.34 1.42 3.15
CA ALA A 367 21.49 2.00 4.20
C ALA A 367 22.14 3.21 4.91
N TYR A 368 23.47 3.26 4.98
CA TYR A 368 24.24 4.34 5.60
C TYR A 368 24.88 5.30 4.59
N SER A 369 24.42 5.33 3.33
CA SER A 369 24.96 6.21 2.28
C SER A 369 24.97 7.70 2.67
N LYS A 370 23.88 8.19 3.30
CA LYS A 370 23.78 9.56 3.82
C LYS A 370 24.81 9.88 4.88
N TRP A 371 25.09 8.92 5.76
CA TRP A 371 26.12 9.06 6.77
C TRP A 371 27.52 9.09 6.11
N ILE A 372 27.76 8.26 5.09
CA ILE A 372 29.02 8.26 4.32
C ILE A 372 29.24 9.62 3.61
N ASP A 373 28.17 10.28 3.15
CA ASP A 373 28.26 11.64 2.63
C ASP A 373 28.58 12.68 3.73
N ALA A 374 28.00 12.54 4.92
CA ALA A 374 28.29 13.43 6.05
C ALA A 374 29.67 13.19 6.70
N ALA A 375 30.25 12.00 6.54
CA ALA A 375 31.49 11.61 7.20
C ALA A 375 32.70 12.48 6.78
N PRO A 376 33.62 12.78 7.73
CA PRO A 376 34.84 13.53 7.45
C PRO A 376 35.66 12.92 6.31
N VAL A 377 36.15 13.77 5.40
CA VAL A 377 36.88 13.35 4.18
C VAL A 377 38.17 12.60 4.53
N GLU A 378 38.75 12.89 5.69
CA GLU A 378 39.99 12.29 6.20
C GLU A 378 39.87 10.78 6.46
N LEU A 379 38.65 10.25 6.65
CA LEU A 379 38.42 8.83 6.90
C LEU A 379 38.57 7.96 5.63
N SER A 380 38.64 8.57 4.44
CA SER A 380 38.82 7.88 3.14
C SER A 380 37.96 6.61 2.98
N ILE A 381 36.68 6.70 3.32
CA ILE A 381 35.75 5.56 3.39
C ILE A 381 35.31 5.06 2.01
N LEU A 382 35.18 5.96 1.03
CA LEU A 382 34.57 5.66 -0.26
C LEU A 382 35.33 4.59 -1.08
N PRO A 383 36.67 4.64 -1.26
CA PRO A 383 37.36 3.65 -2.09
C PRO A 383 37.23 2.20 -1.55
N PRO A 384 37.44 1.91 -0.25
CA PRO A 384 37.19 0.58 0.30
C PRO A 384 35.74 0.12 0.16
N VAL A 385 34.77 1.03 0.32
CA VAL A 385 33.35 0.73 0.16
C VAL A 385 33.03 0.36 -1.29
N VAL A 386 33.52 1.14 -2.26
CA VAL A 386 33.32 0.84 -3.69
C VAL A 386 33.96 -0.48 -4.08
N ASP A 387 35.15 -0.81 -3.55
CA ASP A 387 35.76 -2.13 -3.75
C ASP A 387 34.85 -3.26 -3.26
N VAL A 388 34.31 -3.16 -2.04
CA VAL A 388 33.35 -4.14 -1.49
C VAL A 388 32.13 -4.29 -2.40
N LEU A 389 31.56 -3.19 -2.91
CA LEU A 389 30.42 -3.24 -3.83
C LEU A 389 30.78 -3.94 -5.15
N THR A 390 31.95 -3.68 -5.73
CA THR A 390 32.39 -4.37 -6.96
C THR A 390 32.65 -5.87 -6.73
N ARG A 391 33.13 -6.25 -5.54
CA ARG A 391 33.23 -7.65 -5.13
C ARG A 391 31.84 -8.29 -4.98
N GLY A 392 30.89 -7.56 -4.38
CA GLY A 392 29.49 -7.96 -4.27
C GLY A 392 28.83 -8.24 -5.63
N MET A 393 29.07 -7.37 -6.61
CA MET A 393 28.61 -7.53 -7.99
C MET A 393 29.17 -8.78 -8.69
N SER A 394 30.32 -9.28 -8.25
CA SER A 394 31.00 -10.42 -8.88
C SER A 394 30.69 -11.77 -8.20
N ALA A 395 30.23 -11.76 -6.94
CA ALA A 395 30.17 -12.96 -6.12
C ALA A 395 28.96 -13.88 -6.44
N SER A 396 27.74 -13.37 -6.33
CA SER A 396 26.47 -14.09 -6.57
C SER A 396 25.42 -13.16 -7.17
N GLU A 397 24.30 -13.69 -7.68
CA GLU A 397 23.20 -12.87 -8.21
C GLU A 397 22.56 -12.03 -7.08
N ASP A 398 22.26 -12.63 -5.93
CA ASP A 398 21.66 -11.92 -4.79
C ASP A 398 22.57 -10.82 -4.23
N SER A 399 23.87 -11.11 -4.09
CA SER A 399 24.84 -10.10 -3.67
C SER A 399 25.03 -9.02 -4.73
N ALA A 400 24.90 -9.35 -6.02
CA ALA A 400 25.01 -8.39 -7.10
C ALA A 400 23.82 -7.42 -7.14
N ALA A 401 22.61 -7.90 -6.92
CA ALA A 401 21.42 -7.06 -6.79
C ALA A 401 21.55 -6.09 -5.60
N ALA A 402 21.96 -6.59 -4.42
CA ALA A 402 22.20 -5.74 -3.25
C ALA A 402 23.33 -4.73 -3.47
N ALA A 403 24.42 -5.13 -4.14
CA ALA A 403 25.54 -4.25 -4.45
C ALA A 403 25.17 -3.16 -5.48
N ALA A 404 24.37 -3.49 -6.50
CA ALA A 404 23.88 -2.55 -7.49
C ALA A 404 22.98 -1.47 -6.84
N LEU A 405 22.07 -1.89 -5.96
CA LEU A 405 21.21 -0.97 -5.21
C LEU A 405 22.00 -0.09 -4.24
N ALA A 406 22.95 -0.67 -3.50
CA ALA A 406 23.82 0.09 -2.61
C ALA A 406 24.71 1.08 -3.36
N PHE A 407 25.23 0.69 -4.53
CA PHE A 407 25.99 1.58 -5.41
C PHE A 407 25.15 2.77 -5.85
N LYS A 408 23.86 2.55 -6.19
CA LYS A 408 22.92 3.63 -6.47
C LYS A 408 22.82 4.62 -5.32
N TYR A 409 22.51 4.17 -4.10
CA TYR A 409 22.37 5.07 -2.95
C TYR A 409 23.66 5.86 -2.66
N ILE A 410 24.81 5.19 -2.75
CA ILE A 410 26.11 5.84 -2.58
C ILE A 410 26.35 6.91 -3.65
N CYS A 411 26.04 6.63 -4.92
CA CYS A 411 26.18 7.61 -5.99
C CYS A 411 25.20 8.78 -5.86
N GLU A 412 23.96 8.54 -5.44
CA GLU A 412 22.95 9.59 -5.26
C GLU A 412 23.35 10.54 -4.12
N ASP A 413 23.67 9.99 -2.94
CA ASP A 413 23.97 10.79 -1.76
C ASP A 413 25.39 11.42 -1.82
N CYS A 414 26.40 10.67 -2.29
CA CYS A 414 27.79 11.15 -2.36
C CYS A 414 28.17 11.72 -3.76
N SER A 415 27.19 12.05 -4.60
CA SER A 415 27.36 12.51 -6.00
C SER A 415 28.47 13.56 -6.17
N LYS A 416 28.50 14.58 -5.30
CA LYS A 416 29.51 15.65 -5.32
C LYS A 416 30.94 15.17 -5.06
N LYS A 417 31.10 14.14 -4.22
CA LYS A 417 32.41 13.53 -3.91
C LYS A 417 32.93 12.69 -5.08
N PHE A 418 32.05 12.27 -5.99
CA PHE A 418 32.39 11.44 -7.15
C PHE A 418 32.76 12.20 -8.42
N CYS A 419 32.57 13.53 -8.48
CA CYS A 419 32.88 14.34 -9.67
C CYS A 419 34.33 14.19 -10.18
N GLY A 420 35.29 13.83 -9.31
CA GLY A 420 36.70 13.60 -9.67
C GLY A 420 37.03 12.19 -10.16
N SER A 421 36.10 11.24 -10.08
CA SER A 421 36.35 9.80 -10.33
C SER A 421 35.42 9.20 -11.39
N LEU A 422 34.88 10.03 -12.30
CA LEU A 422 33.89 9.63 -13.31
C LEU A 422 34.37 8.47 -14.19
N ASP A 423 35.65 8.45 -14.58
CA ASP A 423 36.20 7.38 -15.45
C ASP A 423 36.09 6.00 -14.79
N GLY A 424 36.34 5.91 -13.48
CA GLY A 424 36.20 4.65 -12.73
C GLY A 424 34.74 4.22 -12.62
N LEU A 425 33.83 5.15 -12.42
CA LEU A 425 32.39 4.87 -12.36
C LEU A 425 31.84 4.39 -13.71
N PHE A 426 32.26 5.03 -14.81
CA PHE A 426 31.91 4.59 -16.15
C PHE A 426 32.49 3.20 -16.45
N HIS A 427 33.68 2.88 -15.97
CA HIS A 427 34.25 1.54 -16.13
C HIS A 427 33.41 0.46 -15.44
N ILE A 428 32.99 0.68 -14.19
CA ILE A 428 32.08 -0.22 -13.45
C ILE A 428 30.77 -0.41 -14.22
N TYR A 429 30.19 0.69 -14.70
CA TYR A 429 28.96 0.68 -15.49
C TYR A 429 29.10 -0.08 -16.81
N HIS A 430 30.19 0.14 -17.54
CA HIS A 430 30.44 -0.56 -18.80
C HIS A 430 30.55 -2.07 -18.59
N ILE A 431 31.28 -2.53 -17.56
CA ILE A 431 31.37 -3.96 -17.22
C ILE A 431 30.00 -4.53 -16.85
N ALA A 432 29.24 -3.82 -16.02
CA ALA A 432 27.92 -4.28 -15.58
C ALA A 432 26.91 -4.39 -16.74
N ILE A 433 26.99 -3.50 -17.73
CA ILE A 433 26.08 -3.51 -18.87
C ILE A 433 26.50 -4.50 -19.96
N SER A 434 27.79 -4.61 -20.26
CA SER A 434 28.27 -5.54 -21.28
C SER A 434 28.16 -7.00 -20.82
N GLY A 435 28.20 -7.25 -19.51
CA GLY A 435 28.35 -8.59 -18.94
C GLY A 435 29.77 -9.16 -19.13
N GLU A 436 30.65 -8.39 -19.78
CA GLU A 436 32.04 -8.76 -20.03
C GLU A 436 32.89 -8.22 -18.89
N GLY A 437 33.31 -9.09 -17.97
CA GLY A 437 34.14 -8.73 -16.82
C GLY A 437 33.77 -9.40 -15.50
N GLY A 438 32.85 -10.37 -15.51
CA GLY A 438 32.59 -11.27 -14.38
C GLY A 438 31.53 -10.78 -13.38
N TYR A 439 30.89 -9.64 -13.63
CA TYR A 439 29.74 -9.21 -12.84
C TYR A 439 28.52 -10.08 -13.15
N LYS A 440 27.81 -10.47 -12.08
CA LYS A 440 26.57 -11.27 -12.13
C LYS A 440 25.32 -10.40 -12.00
N VAL A 441 25.42 -9.13 -12.41
CA VAL A 441 24.35 -8.13 -12.33
C VAL A 441 23.32 -8.42 -13.42
N SER A 442 22.06 -8.61 -13.05
CA SER A 442 20.99 -8.85 -14.01
C SER A 442 20.71 -7.60 -14.86
N SER A 443 20.00 -7.77 -15.98
CA SER A 443 19.56 -6.62 -16.78
C SER A 443 18.71 -5.64 -15.98
N ASP A 444 17.90 -6.13 -15.04
CA ASP A 444 17.00 -5.32 -14.24
C ASP A 444 17.79 -4.55 -13.16
N ASP A 445 18.72 -5.22 -12.47
CA ASP A 445 19.62 -4.58 -11.48
C ASP A 445 20.57 -3.57 -12.13
N SER A 446 20.94 -3.78 -13.40
CA SER A 446 21.76 -2.81 -14.15
C SER A 446 21.08 -1.44 -14.28
N MET A 447 19.75 -1.35 -14.16
CA MET A 447 19.04 -0.06 -14.12
C MET A 447 19.45 0.79 -12.93
N HIS A 448 19.78 0.19 -11.78
CA HIS A 448 20.24 0.94 -10.60
C HIS A 448 21.54 1.69 -10.89
N LEU A 449 22.46 1.10 -11.67
CA LEU A 449 23.70 1.76 -12.08
C LEU A 449 23.43 2.89 -13.09
N VAL A 450 22.49 2.70 -14.01
CA VAL A 450 22.09 3.75 -14.97
C VAL A 450 21.53 4.96 -14.22
N GLU A 451 20.65 4.72 -13.26
CA GLU A 451 20.04 5.75 -12.41
C GLU A 451 21.10 6.47 -11.57
N ALA A 452 21.97 5.71 -10.92
CA ALA A 452 23.10 6.21 -10.13
C ALA A 452 23.95 7.22 -10.91
N LEU A 453 24.42 6.84 -12.10
CA LEU A 453 25.24 7.71 -12.93
C LEU A 453 24.47 8.90 -13.50
N SER A 454 23.18 8.73 -13.78
CA SER A 454 22.33 9.83 -14.24
C SER A 454 22.24 10.96 -13.20
N VAL A 455 22.14 10.59 -11.91
CA VAL A 455 22.16 11.55 -10.80
C VAL A 455 23.53 12.19 -10.65
N VAL A 456 24.62 11.40 -10.69
CA VAL A 456 25.99 11.94 -10.60
C VAL A 456 26.27 12.96 -11.70
N ILE A 457 25.87 12.69 -12.96
CA ILE A 457 26.07 13.61 -14.09
C ILE A 457 25.36 14.94 -13.90
N THR A 458 24.22 14.96 -13.18
CA THR A 458 23.49 16.20 -12.90
C THR A 458 24.32 17.17 -12.04
N GLU A 459 25.23 16.66 -11.19
CA GLU A 459 26.11 17.46 -10.33
C GLU A 459 27.45 17.80 -10.99
N VAL A 460 27.75 17.27 -12.17
CA VAL A 460 28.99 17.53 -12.91
C VAL A 460 28.96 18.96 -13.49
N PRO A 461 30.10 19.69 -13.49
CA PRO A 461 30.18 20.99 -14.13
C PRO A 461 29.70 20.96 -15.60
N PRO A 462 29.00 22.00 -16.08
CA PRO A 462 28.30 21.99 -17.38
C PRO A 462 29.22 21.73 -18.57
N GLU A 463 30.50 22.14 -18.47
CA GLU A 463 31.52 21.90 -19.50
C GLU A 463 31.77 20.41 -19.77
N HIS A 464 31.68 19.58 -18.72
CA HIS A 464 31.93 18.14 -18.78
C HIS A 464 30.64 17.32 -18.85
N ALA A 465 29.52 17.89 -18.41
CA ALA A 465 28.23 17.21 -18.35
C ALA A 465 27.76 16.69 -19.72
N LYS A 466 27.97 17.45 -20.81
CA LYS A 466 27.61 17.00 -22.17
C LYS A 466 28.36 15.73 -22.58
N ARG A 467 29.68 15.69 -22.37
CA ARG A 467 30.51 14.52 -22.67
C ARG A 467 30.15 13.34 -21.76
N ALA A 468 29.90 13.59 -20.49
CA ALA A 468 29.51 12.56 -19.54
C ALA A 468 28.16 11.92 -19.92
N LEU A 469 27.17 12.73 -20.30
CA LEU A 469 25.87 12.23 -20.78
C LEU A 469 26.03 11.38 -22.04
N GLU A 470 26.86 11.82 -22.98
CA GLU A 470 27.17 11.04 -24.18
C GLU A 470 27.74 9.67 -23.83
N LEU A 471 28.76 9.61 -22.95
CA LEU A 471 29.35 8.35 -22.50
C LEU A 471 28.34 7.44 -21.80
N LEU A 472 27.43 8.00 -20.99
CA LEU A 472 26.37 7.23 -20.34
C LEU A 472 25.39 6.61 -21.34
N CYS A 473 25.04 7.36 -22.39
CA CYS A 473 24.09 6.91 -23.41
C CYS A 473 24.68 5.86 -24.36
N LEU A 474 26.00 5.83 -24.58
CA LEU A 474 26.65 4.97 -25.58
C LEU A 474 26.27 3.47 -25.45
N PRO A 475 26.34 2.83 -24.27
CA PRO A 475 25.98 1.41 -24.12
C PRO A 475 24.51 1.10 -24.39
N ALA A 476 23.64 2.11 -24.32
CA ALA A 476 22.23 1.96 -24.64
C ALA A 476 21.95 2.25 -26.13
N ILE A 477 22.55 3.29 -26.71
CA ILE A 477 22.24 3.72 -28.07
C ILE A 477 22.98 2.90 -29.14
N ASN A 478 24.22 2.45 -28.90
CA ASN A 478 25.02 1.73 -29.91
C ASN A 478 24.33 0.42 -30.37
N PRO A 479 23.82 -0.44 -29.49
CA PRO A 479 23.10 -1.64 -29.91
C PRO A 479 21.84 -1.31 -30.72
N LEU A 480 21.09 -0.26 -30.33
CA LEU A 480 19.92 0.19 -31.08
C LEU A 480 20.29 0.72 -32.47
N GLN A 481 21.42 1.43 -32.59
CA GLN A 481 21.94 1.89 -33.89
C GLN A 481 22.38 0.72 -34.77
N GLU A 482 23.09 -0.25 -34.23
CA GLU A 482 23.48 -1.45 -34.97
C GLU A 482 22.26 -2.22 -35.48
N ILE A 483 21.25 -2.40 -34.63
CA ILE A 483 20.00 -3.09 -34.97
C ILE A 483 19.20 -2.31 -36.04
N THR A 484 19.13 -0.98 -35.94
CA THR A 484 18.40 -0.14 -36.91
C THR A 484 19.14 -0.02 -38.26
N ASN A 485 20.47 -0.08 -38.27
CA ASN A 485 21.28 -0.03 -39.47
C ASN A 485 21.28 -1.35 -40.28
N GLN A 486 20.88 -2.47 -39.69
CA GLN A 486 20.79 -3.79 -40.37
C GLN A 486 19.58 -3.93 -41.33
N GLY A 487 18.81 -2.85 -41.55
CA GLY A 487 17.70 -2.77 -42.49
C GLY A 487 16.33 -3.16 -41.92
N GLY A 488 15.25 -2.65 -42.52
CA GLY A 488 13.89 -2.72 -41.97
C GLY A 488 13.30 -4.13 -41.81
N VAL A 489 13.65 -5.08 -42.68
CA VAL A 489 13.16 -6.48 -42.59
C VAL A 489 13.78 -7.21 -41.41
N SER A 490 15.07 -6.97 -41.14
CA SER A 490 15.78 -7.53 -39.99
C SER A 490 15.21 -6.98 -38.68
N LEU A 491 14.92 -5.67 -38.62
CA LEU A 491 14.37 -4.99 -37.44
C LEU A 491 13.00 -5.55 -37.02
N GLN A 492 12.14 -5.93 -37.97
CA GLN A 492 10.83 -6.54 -37.69
C GLN A 492 10.93 -7.91 -37.01
N GLN A 493 12.04 -8.63 -37.18
CA GLN A 493 12.23 -9.97 -36.62
C GLN A 493 12.92 -9.98 -35.25
N VAL A 494 13.48 -8.84 -34.82
CA VAL A 494 14.16 -8.71 -33.52
C VAL A 494 13.19 -8.97 -32.35
N PRO A 495 13.54 -9.76 -31.34
CA PRO A 495 12.71 -9.90 -30.14
C PRO A 495 12.53 -8.56 -29.42
N ALA A 496 11.31 -8.23 -29.00
CA ALA A 496 11.00 -6.95 -28.32
C ALA A 496 11.96 -6.65 -27.15
N ARG A 497 12.29 -7.67 -26.34
CA ARG A 497 13.19 -7.57 -25.19
C ARG A 497 14.58 -7.00 -25.55
N GLN A 498 15.11 -7.32 -26.73
CA GLN A 498 16.40 -6.81 -27.18
C GLN A 498 16.37 -5.32 -27.49
N LEU A 499 15.20 -4.75 -27.80
CA LEU A 499 15.02 -3.31 -27.96
C LEU A 499 14.69 -2.64 -26.62
N THR A 500 13.72 -3.19 -25.87
CA THR A 500 13.21 -2.53 -24.66
C THR A 500 14.27 -2.34 -23.60
N ILE A 501 15.19 -3.30 -23.39
CA ILE A 501 16.27 -3.14 -22.40
C ILE A 501 17.08 -1.85 -22.63
N HIS A 502 17.41 -1.56 -23.89
CA HIS A 502 18.19 -0.36 -24.23
C HIS A 502 17.34 0.91 -24.24
N ILE A 503 16.07 0.82 -24.68
CA ILE A 503 15.14 1.95 -24.65
C ILE A 503 14.82 2.35 -23.20
N ASP A 504 14.59 1.39 -22.31
CA ASP A 504 14.32 1.61 -20.89
C ASP A 504 15.53 2.22 -20.16
N ARG A 505 16.76 1.86 -20.57
CA ARG A 505 17.99 2.54 -20.12
C ARG A 505 17.98 4.02 -20.50
N LEU A 506 17.70 4.34 -21.77
CA LEU A 506 17.60 5.74 -22.23
C LEU A 506 16.46 6.48 -21.50
N ALA A 507 15.32 5.82 -21.29
CA ALA A 507 14.21 6.36 -20.53
C ALA A 507 14.61 6.71 -19.09
N CYS A 508 15.38 5.84 -18.42
CA CYS A 508 15.94 6.07 -17.10
C CYS A 508 16.89 7.27 -17.08
N ILE A 509 17.77 7.37 -18.08
CA ILE A 509 18.70 8.52 -18.23
C ILE A 509 17.90 9.82 -18.39
N PHE A 510 16.93 9.86 -19.31
CA PHE A 510 16.12 11.06 -19.55
C PHE A 510 15.29 11.47 -18.34
N ARG A 511 14.87 10.50 -17.51
CA ARG A 511 14.12 10.77 -16.28
C ARG A 511 14.97 11.43 -15.20
N ASN A 512 16.23 11.00 -15.05
CA ASN A 512 17.04 11.31 -13.87
C ASN A 512 18.11 12.39 -14.11
N VAL A 513 18.51 12.63 -15.37
CA VAL A 513 19.45 13.72 -15.70
C VAL A 513 18.70 15.06 -15.76
N ASN A 514 18.84 15.90 -14.74
CA ASN A 514 18.13 17.20 -14.66
C ASN A 514 18.85 18.33 -15.41
N LEU A 515 19.26 18.07 -16.66
CA LEU A 515 19.95 19.04 -17.53
C LEU A 515 19.17 19.20 -18.86
N PRO A 516 18.08 19.99 -18.88
CA PRO A 516 17.09 20.00 -19.97
C PRO A 516 17.68 20.25 -21.37
N GLU A 517 18.62 21.20 -21.49
CA GLU A 517 19.26 21.56 -22.76
C GLU A 517 20.15 20.43 -23.30
N ILE A 518 20.95 19.81 -22.43
CA ILE A 518 21.86 18.72 -22.81
C ILE A 518 21.07 17.45 -23.18
N VAL A 519 20.00 17.17 -22.43
CA VAL A 519 19.10 16.05 -22.75
C VAL A 519 18.37 16.30 -24.07
N ALA A 520 17.94 17.54 -24.34
CA ALA A 520 17.29 17.91 -25.61
C ALA A 520 18.22 17.71 -26.81
N ASP A 521 19.49 18.15 -26.70
CA ASP A 521 20.54 17.90 -27.70
C ASP A 521 20.73 16.40 -27.98
N ALA A 522 20.77 15.58 -26.91
CA ALA A 522 20.93 14.13 -27.02
C ALA A 522 19.73 13.49 -27.74
N ILE A 523 18.49 13.86 -27.37
CA ILE A 523 17.28 13.34 -28.03
C ILE A 523 17.24 13.75 -29.50
N GLN A 524 17.59 14.99 -29.83
CA GLN A 524 17.63 15.45 -31.22
C GLN A 524 18.61 14.59 -32.04
N ARG A 525 19.77 14.24 -31.48
CA ARG A 525 20.75 13.36 -32.11
C ARG A 525 20.26 11.92 -32.25
N PHE A 526 19.52 11.41 -31.27
CA PHE A 526 19.03 10.03 -31.25
C PHE A 526 17.68 9.84 -31.96
N TRP A 527 17.01 10.93 -32.36
CA TRP A 527 15.67 10.90 -32.95
C TRP A 527 15.58 9.99 -34.18
N ALA A 528 16.60 9.94 -35.03
CA ALA A 528 16.61 9.06 -36.20
C ALA A 528 16.48 7.58 -35.83
N VAL A 529 17.07 7.16 -34.71
CA VAL A 529 16.98 5.78 -34.20
C VAL A 529 15.58 5.50 -33.67
N PHE A 530 15.02 6.42 -32.87
CA PHE A 530 13.65 6.30 -32.36
C PHE A 530 12.63 6.28 -33.50
N LYS A 531 12.80 7.14 -34.50
CA LYS A 531 11.94 7.15 -35.69
C LYS A 531 12.02 5.82 -36.45
N ALA A 532 13.22 5.27 -36.67
CA ALA A 532 13.36 3.96 -37.32
C ALA A 532 12.60 2.86 -36.56
N ILE A 533 12.61 2.89 -35.22
CA ILE A 533 11.86 1.96 -34.38
C ILE A 533 10.35 2.21 -34.49
N PHE A 534 9.89 3.47 -34.43
CA PHE A 534 8.49 3.83 -34.68
C PHE A 534 8.00 3.28 -36.03
N ASP A 535 8.73 3.54 -37.12
CA ASP A 535 8.32 3.18 -38.48
C ASP A 535 8.22 1.66 -38.70
N HIS A 536 9.07 0.85 -38.04
CA HIS A 536 9.18 -0.59 -38.31
C HIS A 536 8.58 -1.48 -37.21
N ARG A 537 8.40 -0.96 -35.99
CA ARG A 537 7.93 -1.71 -34.81
C ARG A 537 6.63 -1.19 -34.23
N ALA A 538 5.92 -0.27 -34.89
CA ALA A 538 4.65 0.25 -34.39
C ALA A 538 3.55 -0.79 -34.15
N TRP A 539 3.67 -2.00 -34.71
CA TRP A 539 2.75 -3.11 -34.43
C TRP A 539 3.02 -3.80 -33.08
N ASP A 540 4.23 -3.68 -32.52
CA ASP A 540 4.68 -4.39 -31.33
C ASP A 540 4.47 -3.53 -30.06
N MET A 541 3.40 -3.83 -29.33
CA MET A 541 2.95 -3.06 -28.16
C MET A 541 4.05 -2.89 -27.11
N ARG A 542 4.80 -3.95 -26.80
CA ARG A 542 5.84 -3.91 -25.76
C ARG A 542 6.96 -2.92 -26.12
N THR A 543 7.39 -2.90 -27.38
CA THR A 543 8.43 -1.98 -27.85
C THR A 543 7.92 -0.54 -27.85
N MET A 544 6.68 -0.31 -28.29
CA MET A 544 6.10 1.04 -28.33
C MET A 544 5.78 1.60 -26.94
N GLU A 545 5.39 0.78 -25.97
CA GLU A 545 5.25 1.20 -24.56
C GLU A 545 6.58 1.73 -24.01
N SER A 546 7.67 0.96 -24.19
CA SER A 546 9.01 1.35 -23.78
C SER A 546 9.46 2.64 -24.49
N LEU A 547 9.26 2.74 -25.81
CA LEU A 547 9.64 3.91 -26.60
C LEU A 547 8.82 5.16 -26.24
N CYS A 548 7.51 5.04 -26.11
CA CYS A 548 6.65 6.13 -25.66
C CYS A 548 6.97 6.55 -24.22
N SER A 549 7.36 5.62 -23.35
CA SER A 549 7.84 5.93 -21.99
C SER A 549 9.14 6.72 -22.02
N ALA A 550 10.10 6.37 -22.89
CA ALA A 550 11.33 7.14 -23.11
C ALA A 550 11.01 8.55 -23.62
N CYS A 551 10.15 8.68 -24.63
CA CYS A 551 9.66 9.96 -25.14
C CYS A 551 8.95 10.78 -24.06
N LYS A 552 8.13 10.17 -23.21
CA LYS A 552 7.46 10.83 -22.09
C LYS A 552 8.47 11.47 -21.13
N TYR A 553 9.50 10.73 -20.71
CA TYR A 553 10.52 11.28 -19.80
C TYR A 553 11.34 12.37 -20.48
N ALA A 554 11.68 12.20 -21.76
CA ALA A 554 12.29 13.23 -22.58
C ALA A 554 11.46 14.53 -22.59
N VAL A 555 10.15 14.46 -22.86
CA VAL A 555 9.23 15.61 -22.85
C VAL A 555 9.20 16.27 -21.46
N ARG A 556 9.08 15.49 -20.39
CA ARG A 556 9.04 15.98 -18.99
C ARG A 556 10.31 16.72 -18.58
N THR A 557 11.47 16.21 -18.97
CA THR A 557 12.77 16.78 -18.60
C THR A 557 13.13 17.98 -19.47
N CYS A 558 13.00 17.86 -20.80
CA CYS A 558 13.39 18.92 -21.74
C CYS A 558 12.39 20.08 -21.79
N LYS A 559 11.10 19.85 -21.55
CA LYS A 559 10.05 20.89 -21.63
C LYS A 559 10.21 21.72 -22.92
N ARG A 560 10.23 23.06 -22.82
CA ARG A 560 10.34 23.99 -23.97
C ARG A 560 11.56 23.76 -24.87
N TYR A 561 12.64 23.17 -24.35
CA TYR A 561 13.85 22.88 -25.14
C TYR A 561 13.63 21.77 -26.18
N MET A 562 12.55 21.00 -26.09
CA MET A 562 12.20 19.96 -27.07
C MET A 562 11.49 20.50 -28.33
N GLY A 563 11.25 21.82 -28.41
CA GLY A 563 10.33 22.44 -29.37
C GLY A 563 10.57 22.12 -30.87
N ILE A 564 11.79 21.76 -31.27
CA ILE A 564 12.09 21.39 -32.66
C ILE A 564 11.66 19.95 -32.96
N THR A 565 11.86 19.02 -32.03
CA THR A 565 11.59 17.58 -32.20
C THR A 565 10.14 17.22 -31.88
N ILE A 566 9.47 18.00 -31.03
CA ILE A 566 8.10 17.71 -30.57
C ILE A 566 7.09 17.64 -31.71
N GLY A 567 7.18 18.55 -32.69
CA GLY A 567 6.25 18.58 -33.83
C GLY A 567 6.32 17.30 -34.67
N ALA A 568 7.54 16.88 -35.02
CA ALA A 568 7.77 15.64 -35.76
C ALA A 568 7.30 14.41 -34.97
N MET A 569 7.54 14.38 -33.66
CA MET A 569 7.07 13.28 -32.80
C MET A 569 5.53 13.19 -32.77
N LEU A 570 4.83 14.31 -32.62
CA LEU A 570 3.37 14.33 -32.58
C LEU A 570 2.75 13.92 -33.92
N GLU A 571 3.37 14.29 -35.04
CA GLU A 571 2.93 13.89 -36.39
C GLU A 571 3.07 12.38 -36.63
N GLU A 572 4.12 11.75 -36.08
CA GLU A 572 4.25 10.29 -36.10
C GLU A 572 3.23 9.63 -35.18
N VAL A 573 3.07 10.11 -33.95
CA VAL A 573 2.12 9.55 -32.97
C VAL A 573 0.69 9.51 -33.50
N GLN A 574 0.21 10.58 -34.14
CA GLN A 574 -1.14 10.60 -34.74
C GLN A 574 -1.28 9.56 -35.87
N THR A 575 -0.25 9.40 -36.69
CA THR A 575 -0.28 8.51 -37.87
C THR A 575 -0.25 7.06 -37.43
N LEU A 576 0.62 6.73 -36.48
CA LEU A 576 0.78 5.36 -35.97
C LEU A 576 -0.41 4.93 -35.13
N TYR A 577 -1.00 5.82 -34.34
CA TYR A 577 -2.21 5.50 -33.57
C TYR A 577 -3.38 5.11 -34.49
N GLN A 578 -3.57 5.81 -35.61
CA GLN A 578 -4.63 5.49 -36.57
C GLN A 578 -4.45 4.11 -37.22
N GLN A 579 -3.20 3.64 -37.35
CA GLN A 579 -2.86 2.36 -37.98
C GLN A 579 -2.90 1.20 -36.98
N HIS A 580 -2.38 1.40 -35.76
CA HIS A 580 -2.10 0.32 -34.81
C HIS A 580 -2.96 0.34 -33.54
N ASN A 581 -3.67 1.43 -33.25
CA ASN A 581 -4.57 1.57 -32.10
C ASN A 581 -3.91 1.31 -30.73
N GLN A 582 -2.63 1.62 -30.55
CA GLN A 582 -1.96 1.33 -29.28
C GLN A 582 -2.23 2.42 -28.22
N PRO A 583 -2.57 2.06 -26.96
CA PRO A 583 -2.88 3.01 -25.89
C PRO A 583 -1.74 3.99 -25.56
N CYS A 584 -0.49 3.52 -25.58
CA CYS A 584 0.71 4.32 -25.26
C CYS A 584 0.82 5.65 -26.02
N PHE A 585 0.28 5.73 -27.24
CA PHE A 585 0.22 6.95 -28.04
C PHE A 585 -0.72 8.01 -27.43
N LEU A 586 -1.86 7.59 -26.89
CA LEU A 586 -2.79 8.44 -26.16
C LEU A 586 -2.15 8.91 -24.84
N TYR A 587 -1.50 7.98 -24.11
CA TYR A 587 -0.81 8.30 -22.87
C TYR A 587 0.33 9.31 -23.08
N LEU A 588 1.20 9.10 -24.07
CA LEU A 588 2.26 10.05 -24.44
C LEU A 588 1.67 11.42 -24.81
N SER A 589 0.60 11.44 -25.61
CA SER A 589 -0.09 12.69 -25.97
C SER A 589 -0.63 13.42 -24.74
N SER A 590 -1.10 12.70 -23.72
CA SER A 590 -1.60 13.29 -22.47
C SER A 590 -0.50 14.02 -21.70
N GLU A 591 0.72 13.48 -21.73
CA GLU A 591 1.90 14.06 -21.10
C GLU A 591 2.42 15.27 -21.85
N VAL A 592 2.34 15.25 -23.18
CA VAL A 592 2.63 16.42 -24.01
C VAL A 592 1.63 17.54 -23.71
N ILE A 593 0.32 17.26 -23.64
CA ILE A 593 -0.70 18.26 -23.30
C ILE A 593 -0.50 18.84 -21.90
N LYS A 594 -0.10 18.03 -20.93
CA LYS A 594 0.22 18.51 -19.57
C LYS A 594 1.32 19.56 -19.54
N ILE A 595 2.30 19.47 -20.44
CA ILE A 595 3.48 20.35 -20.47
C ILE A 595 3.28 21.53 -21.43
N PHE A 596 2.69 21.30 -22.59
CA PHE A 596 2.59 22.26 -23.70
C PHE A 596 1.17 22.77 -23.95
N GLY A 597 0.15 22.25 -23.27
CA GLY A 597 -1.26 22.61 -23.51
C GLY A 597 -1.57 24.09 -23.37
N SER A 598 -0.86 24.78 -22.47
CA SER A 598 -1.01 26.22 -22.26
C SER A 598 -0.03 27.07 -23.09
N ASP A 599 0.82 26.44 -23.91
CA ASP A 599 1.80 27.14 -24.76
C ASP A 599 1.16 27.54 -26.11
N PRO A 600 1.02 28.84 -26.41
CA PRO A 600 0.40 29.30 -27.66
C PRO A 600 1.18 28.90 -28.90
N SER A 601 2.51 28.71 -28.80
CA SER A 601 3.32 28.22 -29.92
C SER A 601 2.94 26.78 -30.31
N CYS A 602 2.28 26.06 -29.39
CA CYS A 602 1.82 24.69 -29.55
C CYS A 602 0.38 24.48 -29.99
N ALA A 603 -0.41 25.53 -30.00
CA ALA A 603 -1.85 25.44 -30.17
C ALA A 603 -2.29 24.72 -31.46
N SER A 604 -1.60 24.96 -32.58
CA SER A 604 -1.99 24.43 -33.89
C SER A 604 -1.81 22.91 -33.98
N TYR A 605 -0.63 22.40 -33.60
CA TYR A 605 -0.35 20.96 -33.62
C TYR A 605 -1.11 20.20 -32.53
N LEU A 606 -1.27 20.78 -31.34
CA LEU A 606 -2.08 20.15 -30.29
C LEU A 606 -3.55 20.05 -30.69
N ARG A 607 -4.12 21.06 -31.35
CA ARG A 607 -5.50 20.96 -31.88
C ARG A 607 -5.63 19.83 -32.90
N SER A 608 -4.70 19.75 -33.86
CA SER A 608 -4.68 18.66 -34.86
C SER A 608 -4.60 17.28 -34.19
N LEU A 609 -3.71 17.14 -33.20
CA LEU A 609 -3.53 15.90 -32.44
C LEU A 609 -4.81 15.49 -31.71
N ILE A 610 -5.41 16.41 -30.94
CA ILE A 610 -6.65 16.18 -30.18
C ILE A 610 -7.77 15.72 -31.11
N GLU A 611 -7.98 16.42 -32.23
CA GLU A 611 -9.02 16.08 -33.19
C GLU A 611 -8.76 14.72 -33.83
N ALA A 612 -7.52 14.42 -34.25
CA ALA A 612 -7.16 13.17 -34.90
C ALA A 612 -7.32 11.95 -33.98
N LEU A 613 -6.80 12.04 -32.75
CA LEU A 613 -6.83 10.93 -31.79
C LEU A 613 -8.27 10.65 -31.33
N PHE A 614 -8.99 11.63 -30.82
CA PHE A 614 -10.35 11.42 -30.32
C PHE A 614 -11.35 11.05 -31.42
N SER A 615 -11.23 11.61 -32.63
CA SER A 615 -12.08 11.19 -33.76
C SER A 615 -11.87 9.72 -34.10
N HIS A 616 -10.65 9.20 -33.95
CA HIS A 616 -10.36 7.80 -34.17
C HIS A 616 -10.87 6.92 -33.03
N THR A 617 -10.59 7.28 -31.78
CA THR A 617 -11.01 6.51 -30.61
C THR A 617 -12.53 6.41 -30.48
N THR A 618 -13.28 7.49 -30.75
CA THR A 618 -14.75 7.46 -30.74
C THR A 618 -15.34 6.55 -31.83
N ARG A 619 -14.62 6.27 -32.92
CA ARG A 619 -15.03 5.27 -33.91
C ARG A 619 -14.71 3.83 -33.49
N LEU A 620 -13.74 3.64 -32.59
CA LEU A 620 -13.35 2.33 -32.05
C LEU A 620 -14.20 1.90 -30.85
N LEU A 621 -14.79 2.85 -30.13
CA LEU A 621 -15.53 2.65 -28.88
C LEU A 621 -17.01 3.05 -29.05
N LYS A 622 -17.76 2.27 -29.84
CA LYS A 622 -19.19 2.49 -30.13
C LYS A 622 -20.12 1.66 -29.27
N SER A 623 -19.61 0.67 -28.56
CA SER A 623 -20.40 -0.23 -27.71
C SER A 623 -19.65 -0.63 -26.46
N ILE A 624 -20.37 -1.06 -25.42
CA ILE A 624 -19.76 -1.55 -24.19
C ILE A 624 -18.86 -2.77 -24.40
N GLU A 625 -19.15 -3.60 -25.41
CA GLU A 625 -18.34 -4.76 -25.77
C GLU A 625 -16.96 -4.31 -26.28
N GLU A 626 -16.90 -3.23 -27.06
CA GLU A 626 -15.63 -2.65 -27.55
C GLU A 626 -14.84 -1.97 -26.44
N PHE A 627 -15.52 -1.28 -25.52
CA PHE A 627 -14.91 -0.77 -24.28
C PHE A 627 -14.29 -1.91 -23.47
N THR A 628 -15.03 -3.01 -23.30
CA THR A 628 -14.56 -4.19 -22.56
C THR A 628 -13.41 -4.90 -23.27
N ALA A 629 -13.41 -4.92 -24.60
CA ALA A 629 -12.34 -5.52 -25.39
C ALA A 629 -11.06 -4.68 -25.42
N ARG A 630 -11.17 -3.36 -25.17
CA ARG A 630 -10.06 -2.41 -25.27
C ARG A 630 -10.06 -1.41 -24.08
N PRO A 631 -9.99 -1.90 -22.83
CA PRO A 631 -10.10 -1.05 -21.65
C PRO A 631 -8.94 -0.04 -21.55
N ASP A 632 -7.73 -0.43 -21.95
CA ASP A 632 -6.54 0.44 -21.89
C ASP A 632 -6.68 1.65 -22.81
N ILE A 633 -7.26 1.48 -24.01
CA ILE A 633 -7.56 2.58 -24.93
C ILE A 633 -8.59 3.53 -24.31
N ALA A 634 -9.63 2.98 -23.67
CA ALA A 634 -10.63 3.79 -22.99
C ALA A 634 -9.99 4.59 -21.84
N ASP A 635 -9.18 3.94 -21.00
CA ASP A 635 -8.46 4.59 -19.91
C ASP A 635 -7.60 5.76 -20.39
N ASP A 636 -6.65 5.51 -21.29
CA ASP A 636 -5.74 6.54 -21.77
C ASP A 636 -6.46 7.64 -22.58
N CYS A 637 -7.55 7.31 -23.27
CA CYS A 637 -8.38 8.29 -23.97
C CYS A 637 -9.04 9.27 -23.00
N TYR A 638 -9.65 8.78 -21.92
CA TYR A 638 -10.34 9.64 -20.96
C TYR A 638 -9.36 10.32 -19.99
N LEU A 639 -8.19 9.73 -19.75
CA LEU A 639 -7.06 10.41 -19.13
C LEU A 639 -6.61 11.60 -19.98
N LEU A 640 -6.41 11.39 -21.29
CA LEU A 640 -6.09 12.47 -22.25
C LEU A 640 -7.18 13.54 -22.26
N ALA A 641 -8.46 13.15 -22.28
CA ALA A 641 -9.59 14.08 -22.26
C ALA A 641 -9.64 14.95 -21.00
N SER A 642 -9.44 14.33 -19.83
CA SER A 642 -9.29 15.02 -18.55
C SER A 642 -8.12 16.04 -18.60
N ARG A 643 -6.96 15.66 -19.16
CA ARG A 643 -5.83 16.59 -19.35
C ARG A 643 -6.18 17.73 -20.30
N CYS A 644 -6.91 17.47 -21.39
CA CYS A 644 -7.37 18.52 -22.29
C CYS A 644 -8.23 19.57 -21.57
N ILE A 645 -9.19 19.12 -20.74
CA ILE A 645 -10.03 20.01 -19.93
C ILE A 645 -9.21 20.85 -18.95
N ARG A 646 -8.21 20.26 -18.30
CA ARG A 646 -7.39 20.95 -17.28
C ARG A 646 -6.33 21.91 -17.85
N TYR A 647 -5.67 21.55 -18.95
CA TYR A 647 -4.47 22.27 -19.44
C TYR A 647 -4.68 23.07 -20.73
N CYS A 648 -5.64 22.69 -21.58
CA CYS A 648 -5.93 23.38 -22.84
C CYS A 648 -7.43 23.44 -23.20
N PRO A 649 -8.32 23.85 -22.28
CA PRO A 649 -9.76 23.87 -22.54
C PRO A 649 -10.16 24.75 -23.73
N ASP A 650 -9.39 25.80 -24.04
CA ASP A 650 -9.60 26.68 -25.21
C ASP A 650 -9.44 25.94 -26.55
N LEU A 651 -8.63 24.88 -26.59
CA LEU A 651 -8.44 24.07 -27.79
C LEU A 651 -9.50 22.97 -27.89
N PHE A 652 -9.91 22.41 -26.75
CA PHE A 652 -10.73 21.20 -26.69
C PHE A 652 -12.23 21.47 -26.55
N VAL A 653 -12.69 22.33 -25.63
CA VAL A 653 -14.13 22.52 -25.38
C VAL A 653 -14.87 23.09 -26.61
N PRO A 654 -14.33 24.07 -27.36
CA PRO A 654 -14.96 24.56 -28.58
C PRO A 654 -14.87 23.61 -29.78
N SER A 655 -14.15 22.49 -29.67
CA SER A 655 -13.93 21.57 -30.78
C SER A 655 -15.20 20.78 -31.12
N SER A 656 -15.33 20.35 -32.37
CA SER A 656 -16.44 19.51 -32.82
C SER A 656 -16.42 18.10 -32.21
N ILE A 657 -15.28 17.67 -31.66
CA ILE A 657 -15.13 16.34 -31.07
C ILE A 657 -15.63 16.26 -29.63
N PHE A 658 -15.69 17.38 -28.91
CA PHE A 658 -16.14 17.42 -27.50
C PHE A 658 -17.53 16.80 -27.28
N PRO A 659 -18.59 17.14 -28.05
CA PRO A 659 -19.89 16.49 -27.91
C PRO A 659 -19.84 14.97 -28.15
N SER A 660 -19.09 14.53 -29.16
CA SER A 660 -18.95 13.11 -29.52
C SER A 660 -18.26 12.31 -28.42
N LEU A 661 -17.31 12.92 -27.70
CA LEU A 661 -16.63 12.27 -26.60
C LEU A 661 -17.52 12.16 -25.36
N ILE A 662 -18.40 13.14 -25.11
CA ILE A 662 -19.44 13.02 -24.06
C ILE A 662 -20.38 11.86 -24.40
N ASP A 663 -20.84 11.74 -25.64
CA ASP A 663 -21.66 10.60 -26.08
C ASP A 663 -20.95 9.26 -25.88
N CYS A 664 -19.68 9.19 -26.30
CA CYS A 664 -18.83 8.02 -26.11
C CYS A 664 -18.68 7.66 -24.62
N SER A 665 -18.56 8.65 -23.74
CA SER A 665 -18.37 8.43 -22.30
C SER A 665 -19.58 7.74 -21.68
N MET A 666 -20.79 8.13 -22.09
CA MET A 666 -22.04 7.56 -21.60
C MET A 666 -22.20 6.07 -21.95
N ILE A 667 -21.59 5.62 -23.05
CA ILE A 667 -21.53 4.20 -23.42
C ILE A 667 -20.62 3.43 -22.45
N GLY A 668 -19.51 4.05 -22.05
CA GLY A 668 -18.43 3.41 -21.30
C GLY A 668 -18.50 3.50 -19.77
N ILE A 669 -19.33 4.36 -19.17
CA ILE A 669 -19.39 4.57 -17.69
C ILE A 669 -19.53 3.25 -16.93
N THR A 670 -20.30 2.30 -17.43
CA THR A 670 -20.62 1.03 -16.77
C THR A 670 -19.64 -0.11 -17.09
N ILE A 671 -18.49 0.20 -17.71
CA ILE A 671 -17.44 -0.78 -17.99
C ILE A 671 -16.96 -1.47 -16.69
N GLN A 672 -16.85 -2.80 -16.71
CA GLN A 672 -16.34 -3.61 -15.59
C GLN A 672 -14.82 -3.64 -15.53
N HIS A 673 -14.16 -2.55 -15.92
CA HIS A 673 -12.71 -2.37 -15.80
C HIS A 673 -12.43 -1.20 -14.88
N ARG A 674 -11.57 -1.41 -13.89
CA ARG A 674 -11.28 -0.43 -12.86
C ARG A 674 -10.82 0.88 -13.50
N ASP A 675 -9.61 0.93 -14.03
CA ASP A 675 -8.95 2.21 -14.31
C ASP A 675 -9.66 3.01 -15.42
N ALA A 676 -10.05 2.36 -16.53
CA ALA A 676 -10.94 2.92 -17.55
C ALA A 676 -12.22 3.59 -17.02
N CYS A 677 -12.99 2.93 -16.13
CA CYS A 677 -14.19 3.52 -15.53
C CYS A 677 -13.84 4.78 -14.72
N LYS A 678 -12.75 4.74 -13.94
CA LYS A 678 -12.30 5.88 -13.14
C LYS A 678 -11.91 7.06 -14.02
N SER A 679 -11.21 6.82 -15.12
CA SER A 679 -10.81 7.88 -16.06
C SER A 679 -12.02 8.51 -16.74
N ILE A 680 -13.04 7.73 -17.11
CA ILE A 680 -14.32 8.25 -17.64
C ILE A 680 -15.02 9.15 -16.61
N LEU A 681 -15.19 8.66 -15.38
CA LEU A 681 -15.83 9.42 -14.30
C LEU A 681 -15.05 10.69 -13.95
N THR A 682 -13.71 10.61 -13.93
CA THR A 682 -12.83 11.78 -13.68
C THR A 682 -12.93 12.82 -14.79
N PHE A 683 -13.03 12.39 -16.05
CA PHE A 683 -13.28 13.32 -17.16
C PHE A 683 -14.63 14.03 -17.00
N LEU A 684 -15.69 13.31 -16.63
CA LEU A 684 -17.00 13.92 -16.40
C LEU A 684 -17.00 14.90 -15.22
N SER A 685 -16.34 14.54 -14.10
CA SER A 685 -16.20 15.48 -12.98
C SER A 685 -15.43 16.73 -13.39
N ASP A 686 -14.32 16.59 -14.14
CA ASP A 686 -13.54 17.73 -14.61
C ASP A 686 -14.35 18.68 -15.51
N VAL A 687 -15.23 18.13 -16.35
CA VAL A 687 -16.14 18.93 -17.19
C VAL A 687 -17.12 19.73 -16.34
N PHE A 688 -17.71 19.12 -15.30
CA PHE A 688 -18.64 19.80 -14.41
C PHE A 688 -17.96 20.81 -13.48
N ASP A 689 -16.77 20.47 -12.97
CA ASP A 689 -15.95 21.37 -12.16
C ASP A 689 -15.51 22.59 -12.96
N LEU A 690 -15.13 22.40 -14.23
CA LEU A 690 -14.84 23.52 -15.13
C LEU A 690 -16.08 24.41 -15.31
N ALA A 691 -17.28 23.84 -15.47
CA ALA A 691 -18.52 24.60 -15.61
C ALA A 691 -18.94 25.35 -14.33
N ASN A 692 -18.52 24.88 -13.16
CA ASN A 692 -18.82 25.48 -11.85
C ASN A 692 -17.76 26.51 -11.40
N CYS A 693 -16.59 26.53 -12.04
CA CYS A 693 -15.49 27.44 -11.68
C CYS A 693 -15.60 28.79 -12.42
N SER A 694 -15.19 29.87 -11.76
CA SER A 694 -15.13 31.21 -12.36
C SER A 694 -14.25 31.28 -13.61
N ALA A 695 -13.16 30.50 -13.66
CA ALA A 695 -12.28 30.41 -14.83
C ALA A 695 -12.95 29.76 -16.05
N GLY A 696 -14.04 29.00 -15.85
CA GLY A 696 -14.74 28.28 -16.89
C GLY A 696 -16.04 28.93 -17.37
N GLU A 697 -16.40 30.12 -16.89
CA GLU A 697 -17.61 30.86 -17.30
C GLU A 697 -17.73 30.99 -18.83
N LYS A 698 -16.60 31.23 -19.52
CA LYS A 698 -16.56 31.31 -20.99
C LYS A 698 -16.95 30.03 -21.72
N TYR A 699 -16.82 28.87 -21.09
CA TYR A 699 -17.16 27.57 -21.67
C TYR A 699 -18.56 27.10 -21.30
N GLN A 700 -19.16 27.72 -20.28
CA GLN A 700 -20.42 27.27 -19.69
C GLN A 700 -21.55 27.16 -20.73
N SER A 701 -21.64 28.11 -21.67
CA SER A 701 -22.64 28.04 -22.75
C SER A 701 -22.45 26.82 -23.66
N ILE A 702 -21.20 26.45 -23.95
CA ILE A 702 -20.88 25.30 -24.82
C ILE A 702 -21.16 24.00 -24.06
N ILE A 703 -20.66 23.90 -22.82
CA ILE A 703 -20.87 22.72 -21.96
C ILE A 703 -22.37 22.51 -21.72
N ASN A 704 -23.13 23.55 -21.39
CA ASN A 704 -24.58 23.47 -21.21
C ASN A 704 -25.28 23.01 -22.48
N GLY A 705 -24.86 23.50 -23.65
CA GLY A 705 -25.41 23.07 -24.95
C GLY A 705 -25.21 21.59 -25.24
N VAL A 706 -24.14 20.97 -24.71
CA VAL A 706 -23.83 19.55 -24.87
C VAL A 706 -24.49 18.69 -23.79
N ILE A 707 -24.42 19.11 -22.53
CA ILE A 707 -24.85 18.29 -21.38
C ILE A 707 -26.37 18.32 -21.19
N LEU A 708 -27.04 19.47 -21.33
CA LEU A 708 -28.48 19.57 -21.06
C LEU A 708 -29.34 18.58 -21.88
N PRO A 709 -29.08 18.36 -23.19
CA PRO A 709 -29.80 17.33 -23.96
C PRO A 709 -29.57 15.89 -23.48
N ARG A 710 -28.46 15.64 -22.77
CA ARG A 710 -28.01 14.32 -22.31
C ARG A 710 -28.24 14.09 -20.81
N GLY A 711 -28.62 15.13 -20.08
CA GLY A 711 -28.66 15.14 -18.62
C GLY A 711 -29.53 14.04 -18.03
N ALA A 712 -30.72 13.82 -18.57
CA ALA A 712 -31.63 12.77 -18.11
C ALA A 712 -30.99 11.37 -18.22
N SER A 713 -30.42 11.04 -19.37
CA SER A 713 -29.76 9.75 -19.61
C SER A 713 -28.50 9.60 -18.75
N LEU A 714 -27.69 10.66 -18.61
CA LEU A 714 -26.49 10.64 -17.76
C LEU A 714 -26.85 10.42 -16.28
N THR A 715 -27.83 11.15 -15.75
CA THR A 715 -28.32 10.97 -14.38
C THR A 715 -28.81 9.54 -14.16
N ARG A 716 -29.57 8.98 -15.11
CA ARG A 716 -30.03 7.59 -15.04
C ARG A 716 -28.87 6.59 -15.00
N ILE A 717 -27.86 6.77 -15.85
CA ILE A 717 -26.66 5.91 -15.88
C ILE A 717 -25.89 5.98 -14.56
N LEU A 718 -25.69 7.17 -14.00
CA LEU A 718 -25.01 7.34 -12.71
C LEU A 718 -25.78 6.68 -11.55
N ILE A 719 -27.11 6.80 -11.54
CA ILE A 719 -27.96 6.09 -10.55
C ILE A 719 -27.87 4.57 -10.76
N ALA A 720 -27.86 4.09 -12.00
CA ALA A 720 -27.67 2.66 -12.29
C ALA A 720 -26.31 2.17 -11.77
N SER A 721 -25.25 2.93 -11.99
CA SER A 721 -23.89 2.67 -11.49
C SER A 721 -23.84 2.57 -9.96
N LEU A 722 -24.46 3.52 -9.27
CA LEU A 722 -24.56 3.54 -7.81
C LEU A 722 -25.28 2.29 -7.29
N THR A 723 -26.43 1.96 -7.89
CA THR A 723 -27.35 0.91 -7.44
C THR A 723 -27.01 -0.50 -7.92
N GLY A 724 -25.83 -0.72 -8.52
CA GLY A 724 -25.31 -2.07 -8.79
C GLY A 724 -24.79 -2.33 -10.19
N ALA A 725 -24.75 -1.35 -11.10
CA ALA A 725 -24.14 -1.56 -12.42
C ALA A 725 -22.61 -1.61 -12.31
N LEU A 726 -22.03 -0.95 -11.32
CA LEU A 726 -20.60 -1.01 -11.00
C LEU A 726 -20.36 -1.71 -9.65
N PRO A 727 -19.15 -2.26 -9.39
CA PRO A 727 -18.78 -2.80 -8.08
C PRO A 727 -18.83 -1.73 -6.96
N SER A 728 -18.97 -2.16 -5.70
CA SER A 728 -19.02 -1.25 -4.54
C SER A 728 -17.76 -0.42 -4.35
N SER A 729 -16.61 -0.91 -4.85
CA SER A 729 -15.34 -0.17 -4.86
C SER A 729 -15.36 1.10 -5.72
N ARG A 730 -16.45 1.37 -6.47
CA ARG A 730 -16.61 2.56 -7.32
C ARG A 730 -17.65 3.56 -6.85
N LEU A 731 -18.26 3.32 -5.68
CA LEU A 731 -19.35 4.15 -5.19
C LEU A 731 -18.90 5.58 -4.91
N GLU A 732 -17.68 5.77 -4.40
CA GLU A 732 -17.12 7.09 -4.12
C GLU A 732 -17.01 7.95 -5.39
N GLU A 733 -16.41 7.43 -6.46
CA GLU A 733 -16.24 8.18 -7.70
C GLU A 733 -17.58 8.47 -8.40
N VAL A 734 -18.52 7.52 -8.40
CA VAL A 734 -19.87 7.72 -8.97
C VAL A 734 -20.65 8.76 -8.17
N THR A 735 -20.59 8.67 -6.84
CA THR A 735 -21.25 9.61 -5.93
C THR A 735 -20.73 11.02 -6.16
N TYR A 736 -19.42 11.19 -6.28
CA TYR A 736 -18.82 12.49 -6.56
C TYR A 736 -19.34 13.10 -7.87
N VAL A 737 -19.34 12.34 -8.98
CA VAL A 737 -19.84 12.84 -10.27
C VAL A 737 -21.33 13.20 -10.20
N LEU A 738 -22.16 12.39 -9.53
CA LEU A 738 -23.59 12.66 -9.36
C LEU A 738 -23.83 13.93 -8.53
N LEU A 739 -23.08 14.13 -7.45
CA LEU A 739 -23.17 15.32 -6.61
C LEU A 739 -22.71 16.58 -7.36
N THR A 740 -21.60 16.52 -8.11
CA THR A 740 -21.13 17.65 -8.90
C THR A 740 -22.11 18.01 -10.01
N LEU A 741 -22.68 17.01 -10.71
CA LEU A 741 -23.76 17.22 -11.68
C LEU A 741 -24.99 17.90 -11.03
N THR A 742 -25.36 17.45 -9.83
CA THR A 742 -26.48 18.02 -9.05
C THR A 742 -26.22 19.47 -8.66
N ARG A 743 -24.99 19.82 -8.28
CA ARG A 743 -24.59 21.21 -7.98
C ARG A 743 -24.63 22.11 -9.20
N THR A 744 -24.26 21.59 -10.39
CA THR A 744 -24.25 22.38 -11.62
C THR A 744 -25.66 22.68 -12.14
N TYR A 745 -26.59 21.72 -12.08
CA TYR A 745 -27.89 21.82 -12.76
C TYR A 745 -29.11 21.80 -11.82
N GLY A 746 -28.90 21.63 -10.50
CA GLY A 746 -29.91 21.77 -9.45
C GLY A 746 -31.20 20.99 -9.73
N ASP A 747 -32.32 21.72 -9.78
CA ASP A 747 -33.67 21.20 -9.95
C ASP A 747 -33.84 20.26 -11.16
N LYS A 748 -33.05 20.46 -12.23
CA LYS A 748 -33.12 19.58 -13.41
C LYS A 748 -32.68 18.15 -13.08
N VAL A 749 -31.61 18.01 -12.28
CA VAL A 749 -31.10 16.69 -11.87
C VAL A 749 -32.06 16.03 -10.89
N LEU A 750 -32.71 16.81 -10.01
CA LEU A 750 -33.77 16.29 -9.14
C LEU A 750 -34.94 15.71 -9.94
N LEU A 751 -35.36 16.41 -11.00
CA LEU A 751 -36.40 15.92 -11.91
C LEU A 751 -35.98 14.60 -12.58
N TRP A 752 -34.78 14.57 -13.19
CA TRP A 752 -34.27 13.38 -13.87
C TRP A 752 -34.04 12.19 -12.92
N ALA A 753 -33.58 12.46 -11.70
CA ALA A 753 -33.40 11.44 -10.67
C ALA A 753 -34.74 10.87 -10.20
N LYS A 754 -35.75 11.74 -10.01
CA LYS A 754 -37.12 11.32 -9.66
C LYS A 754 -37.73 10.44 -10.75
N GLU A 755 -37.57 10.83 -12.02
CA GLU A 755 -38.01 10.02 -13.16
C GLU A 755 -37.30 8.66 -13.19
N SER A 756 -35.98 8.64 -12.99
CA SER A 756 -35.19 7.40 -12.99
C SER A 756 -35.58 6.45 -11.86
N ILE A 757 -35.73 6.94 -10.64
CA ILE A 757 -36.09 6.12 -9.47
C ILE A 757 -37.52 5.60 -9.56
N SER A 758 -38.44 6.37 -10.17
CA SER A 758 -39.81 5.91 -10.37
C SER A 758 -39.95 4.67 -11.25
N LEU A 759 -38.90 4.32 -12.01
CA LEU A 759 -38.84 3.08 -12.80
C LEU A 759 -38.58 1.84 -11.93
N ILE A 760 -38.02 2.02 -10.73
CA ILE A 760 -37.63 0.92 -9.85
C ILE A 760 -38.88 0.42 -9.11
N PRO A 761 -39.18 -0.90 -9.16
CA PRO A 761 -40.36 -1.44 -8.48
C PRO A 761 -40.31 -1.26 -6.95
N PRO A 762 -41.47 -1.06 -6.29
CA PRO A 762 -41.56 -0.90 -4.85
C PRO A 762 -41.11 -2.15 -4.06
N THR A 763 -41.05 -3.32 -4.72
CA THR A 763 -40.51 -4.56 -4.17
C THR A 763 -38.99 -4.50 -3.97
N ALA A 764 -38.28 -3.70 -4.79
CA ALA A 764 -36.85 -3.50 -4.68
C ALA A 764 -36.53 -2.37 -3.69
N ILE A 765 -37.16 -1.20 -3.83
CA ILE A 765 -36.92 0.01 -3.03
C ILE A 765 -38.25 0.58 -2.53
N THR A 766 -38.32 0.97 -1.26
CA THR A 766 -39.52 1.57 -0.65
C THR A 766 -39.63 3.07 -0.93
N GLU A 767 -40.84 3.63 -0.79
CA GLU A 767 -41.06 5.07 -0.93
C GLU A 767 -40.24 5.90 0.07
N ALA A 768 -39.99 5.38 1.27
CA ALA A 768 -39.15 6.04 2.28
C ALA A 768 -37.69 6.13 1.83
N GLU A 769 -37.13 5.02 1.31
CA GLU A 769 -35.77 4.96 0.75
C GLU A 769 -35.63 5.89 -0.47
N CYS A 770 -36.62 5.91 -1.38
CA CYS A 770 -36.65 6.85 -2.51
C CYS A 770 -36.70 8.32 -2.05
N SER A 771 -37.53 8.63 -1.06
CA SER A 771 -37.69 9.99 -0.53
C SER A 771 -36.42 10.47 0.16
N SER A 772 -35.73 9.58 0.90
CA SER A 772 -34.45 9.87 1.54
C SER A 772 -33.38 10.21 0.51
N PHE A 773 -33.26 9.41 -0.56
CA PHE A 773 -32.32 9.67 -1.64
C PHE A 773 -32.59 11.01 -2.36
N LEU A 774 -33.84 11.28 -2.72
CA LEU A 774 -34.20 12.55 -3.40
C LEU A 774 -33.98 13.76 -2.49
N LYS A 775 -34.18 13.61 -1.18
CA LYS A 775 -33.85 14.65 -0.20
C LYS A 775 -32.35 14.90 -0.15
N ALA A 776 -31.52 13.85 -0.13
CA ALA A 776 -30.06 14.01 -0.18
C ALA A 776 -29.60 14.76 -1.44
N LEU A 777 -30.14 14.45 -2.62
CA LEU A 777 -29.83 15.22 -3.83
C LEU A 777 -30.36 16.66 -3.76
N SER A 778 -31.52 16.90 -3.16
CA SER A 778 -32.06 18.26 -2.98
C SER A 778 -31.17 19.08 -2.06
N ASP A 779 -30.68 18.48 -0.99
CA ASP A 779 -29.75 19.11 -0.05
C ASP A 779 -28.40 19.39 -0.75
N ALA A 780 -27.94 18.49 -1.62
CA ALA A 780 -26.76 18.71 -2.47
C ALA A 780 -26.93 19.89 -3.43
N ALA A 781 -28.11 20.01 -4.08
CA ALA A 781 -28.45 21.12 -4.97
C ALA A 781 -28.46 22.48 -4.24
N SER A 782 -28.78 22.47 -2.93
CA SER A 782 -28.75 23.66 -2.07
C SER A 782 -27.36 24.02 -1.52
N GLY A 783 -26.33 23.20 -1.78
CA GLY A 783 -24.96 23.44 -1.35
C GLY A 783 -24.58 22.85 0.01
N SER A 784 -25.34 21.88 0.53
CA SER A 784 -25.03 21.19 1.80
C SER A 784 -23.74 20.35 1.73
N ASP A 785 -23.19 20.05 2.92
CA ASP A 785 -21.93 19.33 3.11
C ASP A 785 -21.99 17.88 2.59
N THR A 786 -20.90 17.39 2.00
CA THR A 786 -20.87 16.14 1.22
C THR A 786 -20.93 14.87 2.06
N ALA A 787 -20.39 14.88 3.27
CA ALA A 787 -20.18 13.65 4.06
C ALA A 787 -21.50 12.93 4.42
N ALA A 788 -22.47 13.66 4.99
CA ALA A 788 -23.77 13.10 5.35
C ALA A 788 -24.61 12.66 4.12
N LEU A 789 -24.33 13.26 2.96
CA LEU A 789 -24.99 12.92 1.70
C LEU A 789 -24.44 11.62 1.13
N THR A 790 -23.15 11.37 1.26
CA THR A 790 -22.50 10.12 0.82
C THR A 790 -23.08 8.91 1.55
N ASP A 791 -23.24 8.96 2.88
CA ASP A 791 -23.81 7.86 3.67
C ASP A 791 -25.22 7.46 3.19
N THR A 792 -26.04 8.44 2.83
CA THR A 792 -27.40 8.20 2.33
C THR A 792 -27.41 7.56 0.94
N LEU A 793 -26.44 7.94 0.08
CA LEU A 793 -26.26 7.36 -1.25
C LEU A 793 -25.73 5.93 -1.16
N GLU A 794 -24.82 5.66 -0.22
CA GLU A 794 -24.30 4.32 0.08
C GLU A 794 -25.39 3.40 0.65
N GLU A 795 -26.25 3.90 1.53
CA GLU A 795 -27.37 3.11 2.07
C GLU A 795 -28.34 2.68 0.95
N LEU A 796 -28.63 3.55 -0.02
CA LEU A 796 -29.42 3.16 -1.21
C LEU A 796 -28.71 2.06 -2.01
N SER A 797 -27.41 2.18 -2.20
CA SER A 797 -26.59 1.17 -2.87
C SER A 797 -26.68 -0.19 -2.14
N ASP A 798 -26.54 -0.21 -0.82
CA ASP A 798 -26.65 -1.43 -0.01
C ASP A 798 -28.02 -2.09 -0.11
N VAL A 799 -29.09 -1.28 -0.09
CA VAL A 799 -30.46 -1.75 -0.27
C VAL A 799 -30.63 -2.44 -1.62
N CYS A 800 -30.06 -1.86 -2.68
CA CYS A 800 -30.14 -2.40 -4.05
C CYS A 800 -29.26 -3.64 -4.26
N ARG A 801 -28.15 -3.75 -3.53
CA ARG A 801 -27.17 -4.85 -3.62
C ARG A 801 -27.43 -6.01 -2.66
N ARG A 802 -28.47 -5.94 -1.82
CA ARG A 802 -28.74 -6.94 -0.76
C ARG A 802 -28.83 -8.39 -1.25
N ASN A 803 -29.27 -8.61 -2.49
CA ASN A 803 -29.19 -9.90 -3.17
C ASN A 803 -29.24 -9.73 -4.69
N ARG A 804 -28.85 -10.79 -5.41
CA ARG A 804 -28.80 -10.81 -6.88
C ARG A 804 -30.15 -10.51 -7.53
N THR A 805 -31.26 -11.03 -6.99
CA THR A 805 -32.60 -10.78 -7.54
C THR A 805 -33.00 -9.30 -7.50
N VAL A 806 -32.72 -8.61 -6.39
CA VAL A 806 -33.02 -7.19 -6.24
C VAL A 806 -32.13 -6.37 -7.15
N GLN A 807 -30.84 -6.69 -7.21
CA GLN A 807 -29.90 -6.06 -8.12
C GLN A 807 -30.35 -6.21 -9.57
N ASP A 808 -30.74 -7.41 -10.00
CA ASP A 808 -31.23 -7.68 -11.36
C ASP A 808 -32.51 -6.89 -11.68
N ILE A 809 -33.43 -6.75 -10.73
CA ILE A 809 -34.65 -5.93 -10.88
C ILE A 809 -34.28 -4.45 -11.08
N VAL A 810 -33.41 -3.91 -10.22
CA VAL A 810 -33.00 -2.50 -10.26
C VAL A 810 -32.24 -2.22 -11.56
N GLN A 811 -31.30 -3.09 -11.91
CA GLN A 811 -30.55 -2.98 -13.15
C GLN A 811 -31.45 -3.11 -14.38
N GLY A 812 -32.40 -4.06 -14.38
CA GLY A 812 -33.40 -4.19 -15.43
C GLY A 812 -34.24 -2.92 -15.62
N ALA A 813 -34.63 -2.26 -14.53
CA ALA A 813 -35.39 -1.01 -14.57
C ALA A 813 -34.56 0.18 -15.04
N LEU A 814 -33.30 0.28 -14.60
CA LEU A 814 -32.44 1.44 -14.88
C LEU A 814 -31.63 1.30 -16.17
N ARG A 815 -31.56 0.13 -16.79
CA ARG A 815 -30.95 -0.09 -18.12
C ARG A 815 -31.46 0.94 -19.13
N PRO A 816 -30.60 1.81 -19.67
CA PRO A 816 -31.00 2.75 -20.71
C PRO A 816 -31.44 1.96 -21.95
N LEU A 817 -32.64 2.26 -22.47
CA LEU A 817 -33.18 1.58 -23.66
C LEU A 817 -32.31 1.79 -24.91
N ASP A 818 -31.52 2.89 -24.92
CA ASP A 818 -30.65 3.29 -26.03
C ASP A 818 -29.25 2.66 -25.96
N LEU A 819 -28.90 2.01 -24.84
CA LEU A 819 -27.62 1.34 -24.64
C LEU A 819 -27.92 -0.14 -24.41
N ASN A 820 -27.93 -0.93 -25.49
CA ASN A 820 -28.04 -2.40 -25.39
C ASN A 820 -26.82 -2.97 -24.66
N PHE A 821 -26.87 -2.99 -23.33
CA PHE A 821 -25.97 -3.79 -22.50
C PHE A 821 -26.46 -5.23 -22.55
N THR A 822 -25.82 -6.06 -23.37
CA THR A 822 -25.95 -7.52 -23.32
C THR A 822 -25.57 -7.98 -21.91
N ALA A 823 -26.50 -8.66 -21.24
CA ALA A 823 -26.26 -9.21 -19.91
C ALA A 823 -25.14 -10.26 -20.01
N VAL A 824 -24.02 -10.03 -19.33
CA VAL A 824 -23.04 -11.08 -19.08
C VAL A 824 -23.69 -12.04 -18.08
N SER A 825 -24.04 -13.23 -18.56
CA SER A 825 -24.58 -14.35 -17.79
C SER A 825 -23.61 -14.85 -16.74
#